data_AF-A0A534URJ7-F1
#
_entry.id   AF-A0A534URJ7-F1
#
_cell.length_a   1.000
_cell.length_b   1.000
_cell.length_c   1.000
_cell.angle_alpha   90.00
_cell.angle_beta   90.00
_cell.angle_gamma   90.00
#
_symmetry.space_group_name_H-M   'P 1'
#
loop_
_entity.id
_entity.type
_entity.pdbx_description
1 polymer ?
#
loop_
_entity_poly.entity_id
_entity_poly.type
_entity_poly.pdbx_seq_one_letter_code
_entity_poly.pdbx_strand_id
1 'polypeptide(L)'
;MTRRRVFVVAAEYSASPRDLPPARRRRDFFGGPHPELRPAEAAHLFFRYPNRGEEGRTRPEDWKNAFGTSEPIALPDLLASAAHRALTTLHALTGADWRRTCDSITDMLVTAMPGLDPNERVNIGLVPQALQVQLGLSARARAQFVVGTSDSGAQAFSEAVRAARTAERPATMLVLAGQIIPSGYVSQYQIRTVLGEDDQAKGLDMLAVGDLVMDVMRRSFALAPPELEAFLARVAARKAQVGANYPAGINAGKPFKRDTRRTPWFDASDIAVPCCGAAATIVTSDDALIEAIASSRTSRFRTAPLTEVLGLGDGSTNPDLLHRKAPLLFAPAVYGALAACADDAQVPVSTFTSSAFGVVHDAFPSIELSFLLALGLGWDRAAERMAEGWSNPVGGLLTFGHALGASGLVQINKAHHLFCVDRRYLPEADSRQGFREDGALAFTTSVGGPLSHIVCSLLRGGHQEHRSPPQRREAAALAPVSAAWDAKARLLWMLLPSQLRAVPEAWLVEATTSVSIRSCLRALSADDVSRLGFEGLEELVAPQFLGEVRKRLRTVVAVAQQESERLSSMFDVFRLLTDEVREIVEECRAQGRLRPEASGLDERRLVDRFKEALRVSLVVLSRPMEDGAHRTVRFTGPGELQEADFVAADTLRPLPAGPEALPFWTVRAVRPDLPPEPHRGGEADALGEIASRGPRTAAELRLLRTWFSLDPPRPLLERSLREAGLSGPSRPAVRAVFYAGEVADPGTQLTSREAHELLGFVAHRARAFLEAYGSAATQVGPMLSVVAFERLPARASLEAALFGAARFAQEIARSALDQGVIVRAAVCVGDGVLFEDVNGLPAVASLASRRASELLAAAREIAPGRAAFALEGASELVVTLLGQRLTGWERAPDGPPQTAVWLGPRS
;
A
#
# COMPACT_ATOMS: atom_id res chain seq x y z
N MET A 1 -16.04 -17.08 22.82
CA MET A 1 -14.80 -16.57 23.45
C MET A 1 -14.55 -15.15 22.94
N THR A 2 -14.29 -14.19 23.82
CA THR A 2 -13.94 -12.82 23.44
C THR A 2 -12.51 -12.79 22.88
N ARG A 3 -12.35 -12.20 21.70
CA ARG A 3 -11.06 -12.06 21.00
C ARG A 3 -10.12 -11.15 21.82
N ARG A 4 -8.90 -11.61 22.15
CA ARG A 4 -7.91 -10.76 22.83
C ARG A 4 -7.43 -9.63 21.91
N ARG A 5 -7.08 -8.50 22.52
CA ARG A 5 -6.37 -7.41 21.84
C ARG A 5 -4.92 -7.81 21.66
N VAL A 6 -4.31 -7.36 20.57
CA VAL A 6 -2.89 -7.60 20.30
C VAL A 6 -2.25 -6.29 19.88
N PHE A 7 -1.10 -6.00 20.47
CA PHE A 7 -0.35 -4.78 20.25
C PHE A 7 1.05 -5.07 19.73
N VAL A 8 1.51 -4.26 18.80
CA VAL A 8 2.94 -4.09 18.52
C VAL A 8 3.53 -3.19 19.59
N VAL A 9 4.63 -3.64 20.20
CA VAL A 9 5.28 -2.95 21.33
C VAL A 9 6.75 -2.63 21.09
N ALA A 10 7.34 -3.28 20.08
CA ALA A 10 8.68 -2.95 19.59
C ALA A 10 8.74 -3.23 18.10
N ALA A 11 9.42 -2.35 17.37
CA ALA A 11 9.69 -2.47 15.94
C ALA A 11 11.13 -2.02 15.71
N GLU A 12 11.97 -2.90 15.15
CA GLU A 12 13.39 -2.64 14.99
C GLU A 12 13.95 -3.21 13.70
N TYR A 13 15.12 -2.69 13.31
CA TYR A 13 15.88 -3.18 12.17
C TYR A 13 17.26 -3.64 12.60
N SER A 14 17.86 -4.54 11.82
CA SER A 14 19.24 -4.98 12.01
C SER A 14 20.23 -3.82 11.96
N ALA A 15 21.37 -3.96 12.61
CA ALA A 15 22.49 -3.05 12.43
C ALA A 15 23.08 -3.14 11.01
N SER A 16 23.66 -2.03 10.55
CA SER A 16 24.43 -2.01 9.30
C SER A 16 25.64 -2.93 9.41
N PRO A 17 26.16 -3.49 8.30
CA PRO A 17 27.36 -4.32 8.37
C PRO A 17 28.57 -3.68 9.04
N ARG A 18 28.69 -2.35 8.92
CA ARG A 18 29.76 -1.57 9.56
C ARG A 18 29.73 -1.66 11.08
N ASP A 19 28.54 -1.83 11.65
CA ASP A 19 28.29 -1.84 13.09
C ASP A 19 28.10 -3.25 13.66
N LEU A 20 28.37 -4.29 12.86
CA LEU A 20 28.32 -5.71 13.23
C LEU A 20 29.70 -6.41 13.15
N PRO A 21 30.72 -5.93 13.88
CA PRO A 21 32.01 -6.63 13.98
C PRO A 21 31.83 -8.02 14.63
N PRO A 22 32.81 -8.94 14.49
CA PRO A 22 32.71 -10.30 15.05
C PRO A 22 32.28 -10.36 16.53
N ALA A 23 32.74 -9.41 17.35
CA ALA A 23 32.37 -9.33 18.76
C ALA A 23 30.86 -9.08 18.98
N ARG A 24 30.21 -8.28 18.12
CA ARG A 24 28.76 -7.98 18.18
C ARG A 24 27.88 -9.04 17.51
N ARG A 25 28.48 -10.14 17.02
CA ARG A 25 27.78 -11.28 16.41
C ARG A 25 27.75 -12.51 17.32
N ARG A 26 28.41 -12.45 18.49
CA ARG A 26 28.55 -13.58 19.41
C ARG A 26 27.51 -13.53 20.52
N ARG A 27 27.23 -14.71 21.08
CA ARG A 27 26.27 -14.92 22.18
C ARG A 27 26.51 -13.97 23.36
N ASP A 28 27.76 -13.72 23.75
CA ASP A 28 28.09 -12.87 24.89
C ASP A 28 27.56 -11.44 24.73
N PHE A 29 27.56 -10.91 23.49
CA PHE A 29 27.01 -9.59 23.20
C PHE A 29 25.49 -9.54 23.34
N PHE A 30 24.80 -10.61 22.94
CA PHE A 30 23.35 -10.74 23.07
C PHE A 30 22.91 -11.09 24.51
N GLY A 31 23.86 -11.39 25.39
CA GLY A 31 23.62 -11.74 26.79
C GLY A 31 23.16 -10.58 27.69
N GLY A 32 23.16 -9.34 27.19
CA GLY A 32 22.70 -8.15 27.91
C GLY A 32 22.04 -7.12 26.97
N PRO A 33 21.38 -6.08 27.52
CA PRO A 33 20.75 -5.05 26.72
C PRO A 33 21.79 -4.19 25.98
N HIS A 34 21.45 -3.75 24.77
CA HIS A 34 22.27 -2.81 24.03
C HIS A 34 22.03 -1.36 24.51
N PRO A 35 23.05 -0.49 24.54
CA PRO A 35 22.82 0.95 24.74
C PRO A 35 21.91 1.54 23.66
N GLU A 36 21.29 2.69 23.93
CA GLU A 36 20.49 3.37 22.91
C GLU A 36 21.35 3.72 21.69
N LEU A 37 20.76 3.57 20.49
CA LEU A 37 21.51 3.69 19.23
C LEU A 37 21.92 5.15 18.99
N ARG A 38 23.18 5.35 18.58
CA ARG A 38 23.62 6.64 18.05
C ARG A 38 22.95 6.91 16.70
N PRO A 39 22.72 8.17 16.30
CA PRO A 39 22.11 8.49 14.99
C PRO A 39 22.81 7.79 13.80
N ALA A 40 24.14 7.69 13.84
CA ALA A 40 24.91 6.98 12.82
C ALA A 40 24.62 5.46 12.76
N GLU A 41 24.31 4.82 13.90
CA GLU A 41 24.00 3.38 14.00
C GLU A 41 22.54 3.05 13.66
N ALA A 42 21.72 4.08 13.40
CA ALA A 42 20.34 3.99 12.91
C ALA A 42 20.22 4.33 11.41
N ALA A 43 21.33 4.72 10.77
CA ALA A 43 21.37 5.09 9.36
C ALA A 43 21.79 3.91 8.46
N HIS A 44 21.22 3.83 7.25
CA HIS A 44 21.57 2.85 6.21
C HIS A 44 21.59 1.39 6.72
N LEU A 45 20.55 1.03 7.47
CA LEU A 45 20.37 -0.30 8.06
C LEU A 45 20.07 -1.34 7.00
N PHE A 46 19.38 -0.92 5.93
CA PHE A 46 19.26 -1.67 4.70
C PHE A 46 20.33 -1.22 3.72
N PHE A 47 20.90 -2.17 2.98
CA PHE A 47 22.08 -1.92 2.17
C PHE A 47 22.08 -2.75 0.88
N ARG A 48 22.81 -2.29 -0.13
CA ARG A 48 23.08 -3.09 -1.33
C ARG A 48 24.20 -4.07 -1.04
N TYR A 49 24.04 -5.32 -1.45
CA TYR A 49 25.09 -6.32 -1.34
C TYR A 49 26.36 -5.85 -2.07
N PRO A 50 27.57 -6.05 -1.52
CA PRO A 50 28.78 -5.40 -2.04
C PRO A 50 29.33 -6.03 -3.34
N ASN A 51 28.58 -6.90 -4.02
CA ASN A 51 29.05 -7.58 -5.23
C ASN A 51 29.08 -6.64 -6.45
N ARG A 52 30.14 -6.73 -7.26
CA ARG A 52 30.28 -6.03 -8.54
C ARG A 52 30.32 -6.95 -9.78
N GLY A 53 30.34 -8.27 -9.61
CA GLY A 53 30.43 -9.26 -10.70
C GLY A 53 29.12 -10.00 -10.99
N GLU A 54 28.93 -10.48 -12.23
CA GLU A 54 27.70 -11.18 -12.65
C GLU A 54 27.51 -12.56 -12.00
N GLU A 55 28.59 -13.16 -11.48
CA GLU A 55 28.61 -14.50 -10.85
C GLU A 55 27.94 -14.55 -9.45
N GLY A 56 27.50 -13.43 -8.90
CA GLY A 56 26.87 -13.40 -7.57
C GLY A 56 27.83 -13.53 -6.37
N ARG A 57 29.14 -13.68 -6.61
CA ARG A 57 30.17 -13.89 -5.57
C ARG A 57 30.91 -12.60 -5.22
N THR A 58 31.00 -12.30 -3.93
CA THR A 58 31.83 -11.19 -3.38
C THR A 58 33.16 -11.68 -2.89
N ARG A 59 34.23 -10.92 -3.14
CA ARG A 59 35.53 -11.16 -2.52
C ARG A 59 35.61 -10.44 -1.16
N PRO A 60 36.47 -10.87 -0.22
CA PRO A 60 36.68 -10.17 1.04
C PRO A 60 37.04 -8.68 0.88
N GLU A 61 37.74 -8.31 -0.21
CA GLU A 61 38.08 -6.91 -0.49
C GLU A 61 36.84 -6.06 -0.78
N ASP A 62 35.80 -6.63 -1.39
CA ASP A 62 34.55 -5.90 -1.68
C ASP A 62 33.82 -5.52 -0.39
N TRP A 63 33.78 -6.43 0.58
CA TRP A 63 33.24 -6.17 1.92
C TRP A 63 34.06 -5.15 2.68
N LYS A 64 35.39 -5.24 2.60
CA LYS A 64 36.30 -4.27 3.23
C LYS A 64 36.11 -2.88 2.65
N ASN A 65 35.97 -2.77 1.33
CA ASN A 65 35.76 -1.49 0.64
C ASN A 65 34.38 -0.88 0.93
N ALA A 66 33.32 -1.70 0.96
CA ALA A 66 31.95 -1.22 1.15
C ALA A 66 31.62 -0.92 2.63
N PHE A 67 32.09 -1.77 3.53
CA PHE A 67 31.67 -1.78 4.94
C PHE A 67 32.81 -1.79 5.95
N GLY A 68 34.07 -1.85 5.52
CA GLY A 68 35.21 -1.92 6.44
C GLY A 68 35.34 -3.26 7.16
N THR A 69 34.63 -4.30 6.71
CA THR A 69 34.67 -5.65 7.32
C THR A 69 35.37 -6.64 6.38
N SER A 70 36.22 -7.51 6.94
CA SER A 70 36.89 -8.57 6.16
C SER A 70 36.07 -9.87 6.11
N GLU A 71 35.10 -10.02 7.00
CA GLU A 71 34.19 -11.17 7.04
C GLU A 71 32.82 -10.77 6.48
N PRO A 72 32.22 -11.60 5.60
CA PRO A 72 30.87 -11.38 5.10
C PRO A 72 29.85 -11.56 6.23
N ILE A 73 28.75 -10.83 6.13
CA ILE A 73 27.62 -10.94 7.05
C ILE A 73 26.63 -11.96 6.51
N ALA A 74 26.21 -12.89 7.37
CA ALA A 74 25.20 -13.87 7.04
C ALA A 74 23.80 -13.43 7.51
N LEU A 75 22.75 -14.01 6.92
CA LEU A 75 21.38 -13.69 7.31
C LEU A 75 21.09 -13.89 8.82
N PRO A 76 21.56 -14.96 9.50
CA PRO A 76 21.38 -15.11 10.94
C PRO A 76 21.98 -13.97 11.78
N ASP A 77 23.08 -13.35 11.35
CA ASP A 77 23.69 -12.21 12.05
C ASP A 77 22.74 -11.00 12.02
N LEU A 78 22.11 -10.74 10.88
CA LEU A 78 21.14 -9.65 10.71
C LEU A 78 19.87 -9.92 11.54
N LEU A 79 19.35 -11.15 11.50
CA LEU A 79 18.18 -11.56 12.28
C LEU A 79 18.44 -11.45 13.80
N ALA A 80 19.59 -11.95 14.27
CA ALA A 80 19.99 -11.83 15.67
C ALA A 80 20.13 -10.36 16.10
N SER A 81 20.74 -9.52 15.25
CA SER A 81 20.86 -8.08 15.51
C SER A 81 19.51 -7.38 15.62
N ALA A 82 18.58 -7.64 14.71
CA ALA A 82 17.24 -7.06 14.75
C ALA A 82 16.47 -7.51 16.00
N ALA A 83 16.51 -8.81 16.30
CA ALA A 83 15.90 -9.40 17.49
C ALA A 83 16.44 -8.79 18.79
N HIS A 84 17.76 -8.68 18.91
CA HIS A 84 18.42 -8.10 20.07
C HIS A 84 18.03 -6.64 20.31
N ARG A 85 17.91 -5.84 19.24
CA ARG A 85 17.43 -4.46 19.32
C ARG A 85 15.96 -4.40 19.77
N ALA A 86 15.11 -5.30 19.28
CA ALA A 86 13.71 -5.36 19.70
C ALA A 86 13.57 -5.73 21.19
N LEU A 87 14.34 -6.72 21.65
CA LEU A 87 14.41 -7.11 23.07
C LEU A 87 14.96 -5.98 23.93
N THR A 88 15.98 -5.26 23.46
CA THR A 88 16.53 -4.06 24.13
C THR A 88 15.48 -2.98 24.29
N THR A 89 14.65 -2.76 23.26
CA THR A 89 13.53 -1.80 23.33
C THR A 89 12.51 -2.23 24.38
N LEU A 90 12.12 -3.51 24.39
CA LEU A 90 11.19 -4.04 25.38
C LEU A 90 11.75 -3.92 26.81
N HIS A 91 13.04 -4.21 26.99
CA HIS A 91 13.74 -4.05 28.27
C HIS A 91 13.71 -2.58 28.74
N ALA A 92 14.05 -1.64 27.85
CA ALA A 92 14.05 -0.21 28.17
C ALA A 92 12.67 0.31 28.55
N LEU A 93 11.61 -0.22 27.94
CA LEU A 93 10.22 0.18 28.22
C LEU A 93 9.66 -0.39 29.53
N THR A 94 10.10 -1.58 29.92
CA THR A 94 9.56 -2.27 31.10
C THR A 94 10.41 -2.08 32.35
N GLY A 95 11.69 -1.71 32.20
CA GLY A 95 12.65 -1.64 33.32
C GLY A 95 12.89 -3.00 34.00
N ALA A 96 12.44 -4.09 33.39
CA ALA A 96 12.60 -5.44 33.92
C ALA A 96 14.06 -5.89 33.78
N ASP A 97 14.49 -6.86 34.58
CA ASP A 97 15.78 -7.51 34.33
C ASP A 97 15.85 -8.10 32.91
N TRP A 98 17.04 -8.10 32.30
CA TRP A 98 17.24 -8.58 30.93
C TRP A 98 16.76 -10.02 30.75
N ARG A 99 17.05 -10.89 31.73
CA ARG A 99 16.61 -12.29 31.69
C ARG A 99 15.09 -12.40 31.68
N ARG A 100 14.40 -11.60 32.50
CA ARG A 100 12.93 -11.54 32.54
C ARG A 100 12.34 -11.03 31.23
N THR A 101 13.01 -10.09 30.57
CA THR A 101 12.62 -9.61 29.23
C THR A 101 12.70 -10.75 28.21
N CYS A 102 13.81 -11.48 28.16
CA CYS A 102 13.96 -12.63 27.26
C CYS A 102 12.98 -13.77 27.57
N ASP A 103 12.75 -14.05 28.86
CA ASP A 103 11.82 -15.11 29.31
C ASP A 103 10.35 -14.74 29.09
N SER A 104 10.04 -13.46 28.84
CA SER A 104 8.68 -13.01 28.47
C SER A 104 8.28 -13.44 27.06
N ILE A 105 9.24 -13.74 26.18
CA ILE A 105 8.97 -14.20 24.82
C ILE A 105 8.47 -15.65 24.86
N THR A 106 7.23 -15.85 24.42
CA THR A 106 6.58 -17.17 24.35
C THR A 106 6.82 -17.87 23.02
N ASP A 107 6.92 -17.11 21.94
CA ASP A 107 7.06 -17.64 20.58
C ASP A 107 7.98 -16.75 19.75
N MET A 108 8.71 -17.35 18.81
CA MET A 108 9.54 -16.68 17.83
C MET A 108 9.24 -17.23 16.43
N LEU A 109 8.80 -16.36 15.54
CA LEU A 109 8.53 -16.67 14.14
C LEU A 109 9.63 -16.02 13.29
N VAL A 110 10.31 -16.81 12.47
CA VAL A 110 11.40 -16.34 11.60
C VAL A 110 11.04 -16.61 10.16
N THR A 111 11.29 -15.66 9.25
CA THR A 111 11.04 -15.84 7.82
C THR A 111 12.09 -15.16 6.95
N ALA A 112 12.31 -15.73 5.77
CA ALA A 112 13.11 -15.21 4.69
C ALA A 112 12.74 -15.95 3.40
N MET A 113 13.04 -15.39 2.23
CA MET A 113 12.95 -16.17 1.00
C MET A 113 14.19 -17.08 0.88
N PRO A 114 14.00 -18.40 0.73
CA PRO A 114 15.10 -19.37 0.71
C PRO A 114 15.94 -19.28 -0.58
N GLY A 115 17.22 -19.69 -0.48
CA GLY A 115 18.11 -19.86 -1.64
C GLY A 115 18.64 -18.57 -2.27
N LEU A 116 18.43 -17.42 -1.63
CA LEU A 116 18.99 -16.13 -2.07
C LEU A 116 20.31 -15.77 -1.37
N ASP A 117 20.59 -16.29 -0.17
CA ASP A 117 21.84 -16.02 0.54
C ASP A 117 22.96 -16.95 0.04
N PRO A 118 24.01 -16.42 -0.61
CA PRO A 118 25.11 -17.24 -1.14
C PRO A 118 26.00 -17.78 0.00
N ASN A 119 25.86 -17.26 1.22
CA ASN A 119 26.58 -17.68 2.41
C ASN A 119 25.70 -18.52 3.35
N GLU A 120 24.60 -19.09 2.85
CA GLU A 120 23.71 -19.96 3.62
C GLU A 120 24.47 -21.22 4.07
N ARG A 121 25.03 -21.18 5.28
CA ARG A 121 25.83 -22.27 5.88
C ARG A 121 25.00 -23.26 6.69
N VAL A 122 23.77 -22.88 7.02
CA VAL A 122 22.87 -23.61 7.92
C VAL A 122 21.57 -23.82 7.18
N ASN A 123 20.98 -25.01 7.33
CA ASN A 123 19.62 -25.25 6.83
C ASN A 123 18.69 -24.17 7.42
N ILE A 124 18.00 -23.42 6.55
CA ILE A 124 17.16 -22.29 6.94
C ILE A 124 16.12 -22.65 8.01
N GLY A 125 15.65 -23.91 8.02
CA GLY A 125 14.72 -24.42 9.02
C GLY A 125 15.28 -24.54 10.44
N LEU A 126 16.61 -24.52 10.61
CA LEU A 126 17.30 -24.56 11.92
C LEU A 126 17.68 -23.16 12.45
N VAL A 127 17.52 -22.12 11.62
CA VAL A 127 17.81 -20.73 12.02
C VAL A 127 17.01 -20.30 13.26
N PRO A 128 15.70 -20.62 13.42
CA PRO A 128 14.96 -20.24 14.61
C PRO A 128 15.57 -20.81 15.91
N GLN A 129 15.97 -22.08 15.93
CA GLN A 129 16.54 -22.70 17.13
C GLN A 129 17.93 -22.15 17.44
N ALA A 130 18.74 -21.88 16.41
CA ALA A 130 20.03 -21.22 16.56
C ALA A 130 19.88 -19.82 17.18
N LEU A 131 18.93 -19.02 16.67
CA LEU A 131 18.62 -17.69 17.20
C LEU A 131 18.10 -17.76 18.63
N GLN A 132 17.25 -18.74 18.97
CA GLN A 132 16.73 -18.92 20.33
C GLN A 132 17.87 -19.07 21.35
N VAL A 133 18.87 -19.91 21.03
CA VAL A 133 20.06 -20.12 21.88
C VAL A 133 20.96 -18.89 21.91
N GLN A 134 21.19 -18.27 20.75
CA GLN A 134 22.07 -17.11 20.60
C GLN A 134 21.55 -15.87 21.34
N LEU A 135 20.23 -15.65 21.34
CA LEU A 135 19.55 -14.55 22.03
C LEU A 135 19.25 -14.84 23.50
N GLY A 136 19.54 -16.06 23.97
CA GLY A 136 19.30 -16.47 25.36
C GLY A 136 17.81 -16.55 25.75
N LEU A 137 16.92 -16.77 24.78
CA LEU A 137 15.48 -16.94 25.03
C LEU A 137 15.21 -18.19 25.88
N SER A 138 14.02 -18.26 26.48
CA SER A 138 13.59 -19.45 27.23
C SER A 138 13.56 -20.68 26.33
N ALA A 139 14.03 -21.84 26.83
CA ALA A 139 13.92 -23.12 26.13
C ALA A 139 12.46 -23.57 25.93
N ARG A 140 11.51 -22.96 26.65
CA ARG A 140 10.07 -23.19 26.48
C ARG A 140 9.47 -22.35 25.35
N ALA A 141 10.17 -21.33 24.88
CA ALA A 141 9.71 -20.51 23.77
C ALA A 141 9.64 -21.36 22.50
N ARG A 142 8.55 -21.28 21.76
CA ARG A 142 8.40 -22.01 20.49
C ARG A 142 9.10 -21.22 19.40
N ALA A 143 10.06 -21.82 18.70
CA ALA A 143 10.78 -21.17 17.60
C ALA A 143 10.47 -21.89 16.28
N GLN A 144 9.94 -21.16 15.29
CA GLN A 144 9.53 -21.73 14.01
C GLN A 144 9.95 -20.89 12.81
N PHE A 145 10.22 -21.56 11.70
CA PHE A 145 10.46 -20.91 10.42
C PHE A 145 9.17 -20.89 9.61
N VAL A 146 8.76 -19.72 9.12
CA VAL A 146 7.58 -19.52 8.29
C VAL A 146 8.02 -19.36 6.84
N VAL A 147 7.58 -20.28 5.99
CA VAL A 147 7.87 -20.26 4.55
C VAL A 147 6.91 -19.30 3.86
N GLY A 148 7.42 -18.43 3.00
CA GLY A 148 6.60 -17.53 2.19
C GLY A 148 7.38 -16.91 1.03
N THR A 149 6.74 -16.01 0.29
CA THR A 149 7.35 -15.30 -0.85
C THR A 149 7.80 -13.90 -0.43
N SER A 150 7.68 -12.88 -1.30
CA SER A 150 8.04 -11.49 -1.00
C SER A 150 7.18 -10.83 0.08
N ASP A 151 6.08 -11.45 0.48
CA ASP A 151 5.18 -11.01 1.55
C ASP A 151 5.38 -11.73 2.88
N SER A 152 6.35 -12.65 2.96
CA SER A 152 6.48 -13.58 4.07
C SER A 152 6.59 -12.89 5.44
N GLY A 153 7.25 -11.73 5.52
CA GLY A 153 7.31 -10.93 6.74
C GLY A 153 5.93 -10.48 7.27
N ALA A 154 5.01 -10.07 6.39
CA ALA A 154 3.65 -9.70 6.80
C ALA A 154 2.80 -10.95 7.13
N GLN A 155 3.05 -12.07 6.46
CA GLN A 155 2.40 -13.34 6.75
C GLN A 155 2.81 -13.86 8.15
N ALA A 156 4.11 -13.88 8.45
CA ALA A 156 4.62 -14.27 9.77
C ALA A 156 4.08 -13.35 10.88
N PHE A 157 3.95 -12.05 10.61
CA PHE A 157 3.30 -11.12 11.52
C PHE A 157 1.82 -11.47 11.75
N SER A 158 1.08 -11.75 10.66
CA SER A 158 -0.33 -12.11 10.71
C SER A 158 -0.57 -13.42 11.49
N GLU A 159 0.28 -14.42 11.29
CA GLU A 159 0.27 -15.68 12.04
C GLU A 159 0.52 -15.45 13.54
N ALA A 160 1.54 -14.66 13.89
CA ALA A 160 1.82 -14.33 15.29
C ALA A 160 0.64 -13.62 15.96
N VAL A 161 0.04 -12.65 15.28
CA VAL A 161 -1.13 -11.92 15.80
C VAL A 161 -2.34 -12.85 15.95
N ARG A 162 -2.62 -13.72 14.96
CA ARG A 162 -3.71 -14.71 15.04
C ARG A 162 -3.49 -15.64 16.22
N ALA A 163 -2.28 -16.16 16.39
CA ALA A 163 -1.90 -17.03 17.49
C ALA A 163 -2.05 -16.34 18.85
N ALA A 164 -1.61 -15.08 18.99
CA ALA A 164 -1.75 -14.30 20.21
C ALA A 164 -3.22 -14.01 20.58
N ARG A 165 -4.09 -13.76 19.57
CA ARG A 165 -5.53 -13.55 19.78
C ARG A 165 -6.25 -14.79 20.31
N THR A 166 -5.79 -15.99 19.95
CA THR A 166 -6.44 -17.27 20.30
C THR A 166 -5.72 -18.07 21.38
N ALA A 167 -4.55 -17.62 21.84
CA ALA A 167 -3.78 -18.33 22.86
C ALA A 167 -4.60 -18.50 24.15
N GLU A 168 -4.47 -19.63 24.85
CA GLU A 168 -5.16 -19.84 26.13
C GLU A 168 -4.61 -18.92 27.24
N ARG A 169 -3.30 -18.64 27.19
CA ARG A 169 -2.60 -17.72 28.09
C ARG A 169 -2.08 -16.51 27.32
N PRO A 170 -1.86 -15.36 27.97
CA PRO A 170 -1.20 -14.22 27.33
C PRO A 170 0.08 -14.65 26.64
N ALA A 171 0.28 -14.16 25.43
CA ALA A 171 1.42 -14.47 24.58
C ALA A 171 2.14 -13.20 24.15
N THR A 172 3.47 -13.24 24.18
CA THR A 172 4.36 -12.19 23.69
C THR A 172 5.31 -12.83 22.69
N MET A 173 5.16 -12.47 21.43
CA MET A 173 5.81 -13.15 20.31
C MET A 173 6.79 -12.23 19.59
N LEU A 174 7.95 -12.77 19.25
CA LEU A 174 8.97 -12.11 18.46
C LEU A 174 8.86 -12.55 16.99
N VAL A 175 8.60 -11.62 16.09
CA VAL A 175 8.53 -11.86 14.64
C VAL A 175 9.77 -11.30 13.99
N LEU A 176 10.50 -12.13 13.23
CA LEU A 176 11.75 -11.80 12.57
C LEU A 176 11.63 -12.07 11.08
N ALA A 177 12.04 -11.11 10.26
CA ALA A 177 12.06 -11.25 8.82
C ALA A 177 13.35 -10.65 8.25
N GLY A 178 14.01 -11.35 7.32
CA GLY A 178 15.28 -10.87 6.76
C GLY A 178 15.54 -11.36 5.34
N GLN A 179 16.46 -10.69 4.66
CA GLN A 179 16.92 -11.11 3.35
C GLN A 179 18.37 -10.71 3.10
N ILE A 180 19.12 -11.59 2.45
CA ILE A 180 20.34 -11.26 1.72
C ILE A 180 20.05 -11.48 0.23
N ILE A 181 20.29 -10.46 -0.59
CA ILE A 181 20.10 -10.51 -2.04
C ILE A 181 21.40 -10.04 -2.70
N PRO A 182 22.24 -10.97 -3.20
CA PRO A 182 23.39 -10.62 -4.01
C PRO A 182 22.99 -9.83 -5.25
N SER A 183 23.92 -9.06 -5.80
CA SER A 183 23.74 -8.53 -7.15
C SER A 183 24.19 -9.56 -8.18
N GLY A 184 23.56 -9.57 -9.36
CA GLY A 184 23.93 -10.43 -10.49
C GLY A 184 22.81 -11.35 -10.97
N TYR A 185 23.05 -12.10 -12.04
CA TYR A 185 22.02 -12.88 -12.72
C TYR A 185 21.40 -13.96 -11.83
N VAL A 186 22.20 -14.67 -11.03
CA VAL A 186 21.71 -15.74 -10.15
C VAL A 186 20.60 -15.23 -9.22
N SER A 187 20.78 -14.02 -8.66
CA SER A 187 19.78 -13.38 -7.83
C SER A 187 18.51 -12.98 -8.61
N GLN A 188 18.66 -12.46 -9.83
CA GLN A 188 17.52 -12.09 -10.68
C GLN A 188 16.70 -13.31 -11.09
N TYR A 189 17.36 -14.43 -11.40
CA TYR A 189 16.72 -15.71 -11.69
C TYR A 189 15.99 -16.25 -10.45
N GLN A 190 16.62 -16.19 -9.28
CA GLN A 190 15.98 -16.61 -8.04
C GLN A 190 14.79 -15.71 -7.67
N ILE A 191 14.88 -14.39 -7.90
CA ILE A 191 13.74 -13.46 -7.73
C ILE A 191 12.60 -13.83 -8.67
N ARG A 192 12.90 -14.26 -9.89
CA ARG A 192 11.89 -14.66 -10.87
C ARG A 192 11.05 -15.87 -10.42
N THR A 193 11.52 -16.67 -9.46
CA THR A 193 10.73 -17.79 -8.87
C THR A 193 9.46 -17.34 -8.14
N VAL A 194 9.29 -16.04 -7.87
CA VAL A 194 8.02 -15.50 -7.34
C VAL A 194 6.88 -15.48 -8.37
N LEU A 195 7.19 -15.67 -9.66
CA LEU A 195 6.23 -15.81 -10.76
C LEU A 195 5.90 -17.30 -10.96
N GLY A 196 4.70 -17.59 -11.48
CA GLY A 196 4.35 -18.95 -11.85
C GLY A 196 5.21 -19.48 -13.02
N GLU A 197 5.31 -20.80 -13.14
CA GLU A 197 6.22 -21.46 -14.09
C GLU A 197 5.90 -21.13 -15.55
N ASP A 198 4.62 -20.95 -15.89
CA ASP A 198 4.19 -20.67 -17.25
C ASP A 198 4.46 -19.20 -17.64
N ASP A 199 4.23 -18.26 -16.71
CA ASP A 199 4.63 -16.86 -16.89
C ASP A 199 6.13 -16.77 -17.19
N GLN A 200 6.92 -17.49 -16.40
CA GLN A 200 8.36 -17.60 -16.61
C GLN A 200 8.65 -18.24 -17.97
N ALA A 201 8.02 -19.36 -18.34
CA ALA A 201 8.26 -20.02 -19.62
C ALA A 201 7.96 -19.10 -20.82
N LYS A 202 7.03 -18.16 -20.68
CA LYS A 202 6.73 -17.11 -21.69
C LYS A 202 7.63 -15.88 -21.62
N GLY A 203 8.58 -15.86 -20.70
CA GLY A 203 9.60 -14.83 -20.56
C GLY A 203 9.20 -13.62 -19.75
N LEU A 204 8.13 -13.71 -18.97
CA LEU A 204 7.73 -12.65 -18.04
C LEU A 204 8.67 -12.63 -16.83
N ASP A 205 8.95 -11.42 -16.36
CA ASP A 205 9.63 -11.12 -15.11
C ASP A 205 8.89 -10.01 -14.35
N MET A 206 9.31 -9.69 -13.13
CA MET A 206 8.60 -8.69 -12.32
C MET A 206 8.66 -7.27 -12.91
N LEU A 207 9.67 -6.95 -13.72
CA LEU A 207 9.71 -5.66 -14.43
C LEU A 207 8.60 -5.63 -15.49
N ALA A 208 8.46 -6.72 -16.26
CA ALA A 208 7.40 -6.88 -17.23
C ALA A 208 6.02 -6.80 -16.57
N VAL A 209 5.82 -7.48 -15.43
CA VAL A 209 4.54 -7.44 -14.71
C VAL A 209 4.20 -6.04 -14.23
N GLY A 210 5.15 -5.32 -13.62
CA GLY A 210 4.92 -3.94 -13.19
C GLY A 210 4.49 -3.05 -14.35
N ASP A 211 5.15 -3.20 -15.50
CA ASP A 211 4.93 -2.41 -16.72
C ASP A 211 3.61 -2.77 -17.41
N LEU A 212 3.25 -4.06 -17.46
CA LEU A 212 1.96 -4.53 -17.97
C LEU A 212 0.79 -3.97 -17.15
N VAL A 213 0.87 -4.02 -15.81
CA VAL A 213 -0.17 -3.45 -14.95
C VAL A 213 -0.28 -1.93 -15.16
N MET A 214 0.85 -1.25 -15.36
CA MET A 214 0.84 0.18 -15.67
C MET A 214 0.21 0.49 -17.04
N ASP A 215 0.55 -0.27 -18.08
CA ASP A 215 -0.03 -0.08 -19.42
C ASP A 215 -1.54 -0.34 -19.42
N VAL A 216 -2.02 -1.35 -18.69
CA VAL A 216 -3.46 -1.61 -18.50
C VAL A 216 -4.15 -0.41 -17.88
N MET A 217 -3.56 0.20 -16.85
CA MET A 217 -4.11 1.40 -16.20
C MET A 217 -4.12 2.57 -17.17
N ARG A 218 -3.01 2.84 -17.86
CA ARG A 218 -2.91 3.89 -18.87
C ARG A 218 -4.01 3.76 -19.93
N ARG A 219 -4.16 2.57 -20.52
CA ARG A 219 -5.20 2.27 -21.53
C ARG A 219 -6.61 2.42 -20.98
N SER A 220 -6.83 1.94 -19.75
CA SER A 220 -8.15 1.95 -19.10
C SER A 220 -8.59 3.37 -18.73
N PHE A 221 -7.67 4.23 -18.32
CA PHE A 221 -7.93 5.64 -17.97
C PHE A 221 -7.68 6.62 -19.12
N ALA A 222 -7.32 6.12 -20.31
CA ALA A 222 -7.04 6.91 -21.52
C ALA A 222 -5.98 8.00 -21.32
N LEU A 223 -4.92 7.67 -20.57
CA LEU A 223 -3.84 8.59 -20.25
C LEU A 223 -2.85 8.68 -21.40
N ALA A 224 -2.47 9.90 -21.76
CA ALA A 224 -1.40 10.10 -22.73
C ALA A 224 -0.04 9.75 -22.08
N PRO A 225 0.93 9.17 -22.83
CA PRO A 225 2.26 8.85 -22.30
C PRO A 225 2.94 10.00 -21.53
N PRO A 226 2.93 11.27 -22.00
CA PRO A 226 3.56 12.37 -21.27
C PRO A 226 2.88 12.70 -19.93
N GLU A 227 1.56 12.48 -19.80
CA GLU A 227 0.82 12.70 -18.56
C GLU A 227 1.21 11.67 -17.50
N LEU A 228 1.35 10.41 -17.93
CA LEU A 228 1.81 9.31 -17.08
C LEU A 228 3.25 9.53 -16.62
N GLU A 229 4.14 9.91 -17.53
CA GLU A 229 5.54 10.23 -17.20
C GLU A 229 5.64 11.37 -16.19
N ALA A 230 4.88 12.45 -16.37
CA ALA A 230 4.83 13.58 -15.44
C ALA A 230 4.31 13.16 -14.06
N PHE A 231 3.31 12.28 -14.01
CA PHE A 231 2.81 11.70 -12.77
C PHE A 231 3.89 10.88 -12.04
N LEU A 232 4.56 9.96 -12.74
CA LEU A 232 5.60 9.11 -12.15
C LEU A 232 6.78 9.94 -11.63
N ALA A 233 7.19 10.97 -12.37
CA ALA A 233 8.22 11.91 -11.94
C ALA A 233 7.84 12.62 -10.63
N ARG A 234 6.60 13.09 -10.49
CA ARG A 234 6.10 13.73 -9.26
C ARG A 234 6.11 12.76 -8.08
N VAL A 235 5.62 11.53 -8.27
CA VAL A 235 5.58 10.51 -7.21
C VAL A 235 6.99 10.12 -6.75
N ALA A 236 7.91 9.86 -7.69
CA ALA A 236 9.29 9.50 -7.37
C ALA A 236 10.00 10.64 -6.62
N ALA A 237 9.84 11.89 -7.09
CA ALA A 237 10.41 13.06 -6.43
C ALA A 237 9.87 13.23 -5.00
N ARG A 238 8.54 13.10 -4.82
CA ARG A 238 7.91 13.17 -3.50
C ARG A 238 8.46 12.10 -2.57
N LYS A 239 8.51 10.84 -3.02
CA LYS A 239 9.00 9.73 -2.21
C LYS A 239 10.47 9.90 -1.84
N ALA A 240 11.30 10.32 -2.79
CA ALA A 240 12.70 10.63 -2.53
C ALA A 240 12.86 11.73 -1.47
N GLN A 241 12.05 12.79 -1.55
CA GLN A 241 12.04 13.86 -0.55
C GLN A 241 11.73 13.33 0.85
N VAL A 242 10.63 12.58 1.03
CA VAL A 242 10.24 12.09 2.36
C VAL A 242 11.11 10.92 2.84
N GLY A 243 11.61 10.09 1.93
CA GLY A 243 12.48 8.96 2.21
C GLY A 243 13.89 9.37 2.58
N ALA A 244 14.37 10.53 2.09
CA ALA A 244 15.64 11.11 2.51
C ALA A 244 15.70 11.35 4.04
N ASN A 245 14.54 11.63 4.65
CA ASN A 245 14.38 11.90 6.07
C ASN A 245 14.12 10.64 6.93
N TYR A 246 14.19 9.44 6.34
CA TYR A 246 14.06 8.17 7.06
C TYR A 246 15.40 7.42 7.07
N PRO A 247 16.23 7.59 8.13
CA PRO A 247 17.65 7.21 8.13
C PRO A 247 17.95 5.77 7.74
N ALA A 248 17.07 4.83 8.08
CA ALA A 248 17.30 3.41 7.88
C ALA A 248 17.33 2.96 6.41
N GLY A 249 16.80 3.76 5.48
CA GLY A 249 16.69 3.42 4.06
C GLY A 249 17.99 3.55 3.25
N ILE A 250 18.07 2.86 2.11
CA ILE A 250 19.24 2.90 1.21
C ILE A 250 19.48 4.28 0.59
N ASN A 251 18.43 5.10 0.44
CA ASN A 251 18.50 6.42 -0.18
C ASN A 251 18.43 7.58 0.83
N ALA A 252 18.48 7.30 2.12
CA ALA A 252 18.52 8.33 3.16
C ALA A 252 19.64 9.35 2.89
N GLY A 253 19.36 10.65 3.06
CA GLY A 253 20.33 11.73 2.83
C GLY A 253 20.87 11.89 1.40
N LYS A 254 20.39 11.13 0.40
CA LYS A 254 20.84 11.26 -0.99
C LYS A 254 19.97 12.28 -1.75
N PRO A 255 20.56 13.16 -2.58
CA PRO A 255 19.78 14.02 -3.45
C PRO A 255 19.01 13.17 -4.47
N PHE A 256 17.75 13.53 -4.72
CA PHE A 256 16.96 12.89 -5.76
C PHE A 256 17.58 13.15 -7.14
N LYS A 257 17.75 12.09 -7.91
CA LYS A 257 18.10 12.16 -9.33
C LYS A 257 17.16 11.22 -10.07
N ARG A 258 16.58 11.73 -11.17
CA ARG A 258 15.83 10.89 -12.09
C ARG A 258 16.82 10.01 -12.84
N ASP A 259 16.67 8.70 -12.70
CA ASP A 259 17.55 7.74 -13.35
C ASP A 259 17.09 7.45 -14.78
N THR A 260 17.90 6.69 -15.53
CA THR A 260 17.58 6.28 -16.90
C THR A 260 16.37 5.36 -16.95
N ARG A 261 15.65 5.42 -18.08
CA ARG A 261 14.54 4.51 -18.43
C ARG A 261 14.97 3.04 -18.34
N ARG A 262 14.15 2.22 -17.66
CA ARG A 262 14.38 0.79 -17.43
C ARG A 262 13.31 -0.09 -18.06
N THR A 263 12.09 0.38 -18.19
CA THR A 263 11.01 -0.28 -18.95
C THR A 263 10.33 0.79 -19.82
N PRO A 264 9.37 0.44 -20.68
CA PRO A 264 8.58 1.44 -21.42
C PRO A 264 8.02 2.55 -20.52
N TRP A 265 7.53 2.23 -19.32
CA TRP A 265 6.91 3.19 -18.41
C TRP A 265 7.77 3.64 -17.23
N PHE A 266 8.74 2.84 -16.79
CA PHE A 266 9.48 3.11 -15.56
C PHE A 266 10.94 3.49 -15.80
N ASP A 267 11.37 4.52 -15.08
CA ASP A 267 12.78 4.81 -14.85
C ASP A 267 13.30 3.97 -13.68
N ALA A 268 14.62 3.85 -13.54
CA ALA A 268 15.18 3.07 -12.44
C ALA A 268 14.78 3.61 -11.05
N SER A 269 14.48 4.91 -10.96
CA SER A 269 13.99 5.57 -9.74
C SER A 269 12.54 5.22 -9.39
N ASP A 270 11.80 4.59 -10.31
CA ASP A 270 10.43 4.10 -10.07
C ASP A 270 10.40 2.64 -9.64
N ILE A 271 11.55 2.00 -9.47
CA ILE A 271 11.64 0.57 -9.17
C ILE A 271 12.36 0.40 -7.83
N ALA A 272 11.74 -0.34 -6.91
CA ALA A 272 12.35 -0.59 -5.62
C ALA A 272 13.58 -1.47 -5.81
N VAL A 273 14.73 -0.98 -5.35
CA VAL A 273 15.99 -1.68 -5.55
C VAL A 273 16.10 -2.87 -4.60
N PRO A 274 16.41 -4.08 -5.07
CA PRO A 274 16.68 -5.22 -4.20
C PRO A 274 17.79 -4.89 -3.19
N CYS A 275 17.58 -5.23 -1.92
CA CYS A 275 18.54 -4.92 -0.87
C CYS A 275 18.61 -6.02 0.20
N CYS A 276 19.60 -5.89 1.09
CA CYS A 276 19.81 -6.75 2.24
C CYS A 276 19.39 -6.04 3.52
N GLY A 277 18.97 -6.82 4.52
CA GLY A 277 18.63 -6.33 5.86
C GLY A 277 17.66 -7.26 6.58
N ALA A 278 17.43 -7.01 7.87
CA ALA A 278 16.41 -7.69 8.65
C ALA A 278 15.59 -6.72 9.50
N ALA A 279 14.38 -7.14 9.82
CA ALA A 279 13.42 -6.45 10.67
C ALA A 279 12.94 -7.39 11.79
N ALA A 280 12.61 -6.80 12.93
CA ALA A 280 12.04 -7.47 14.07
C ALA A 280 10.83 -6.69 14.60
N THR A 281 9.81 -7.42 15.06
CA THR A 281 8.61 -6.86 15.67
C THR A 281 8.23 -7.71 16.88
N ILE A 282 7.92 -7.09 18.01
CA ILE A 282 7.35 -7.80 19.17
C ILE A 282 5.86 -7.48 19.22
N VAL A 283 5.04 -8.53 19.24
CA VAL A 283 3.59 -8.43 19.46
C VAL A 283 3.21 -9.05 20.79
N THR A 284 2.25 -8.48 21.50
CA THR A 284 1.77 -9.03 22.77
C THR A 284 0.26 -8.93 22.93
N SER A 285 -0.29 -9.92 23.64
CA SER A 285 -1.67 -9.96 24.15
C SER A 285 -1.71 -9.90 25.68
N ASP A 286 -0.58 -9.61 26.33
CA ASP A 286 -0.46 -9.49 27.78
C ASP A 286 -0.85 -8.10 28.25
N ASP A 287 -2.05 -7.99 28.81
CA ASP A 287 -2.60 -6.73 29.32
C ASP A 287 -1.68 -6.08 30.36
N ALA A 288 -1.00 -6.86 31.22
CA ALA A 288 -0.09 -6.30 32.22
C ALA A 288 1.15 -5.67 31.56
N LEU A 289 1.66 -6.31 30.51
CA LEU A 289 2.76 -5.75 29.72
C LEU A 289 2.32 -4.50 28.94
N ILE A 290 1.12 -4.52 28.37
CA ILE A 290 0.54 -3.38 27.63
C ILE A 290 0.41 -2.17 28.56
N GLU A 291 -0.13 -2.34 29.76
CA GLU A 291 -0.28 -1.25 30.73
C GLU A 291 1.08 -0.74 31.25
N ALA A 292 2.06 -1.64 31.47
CA ALA A 292 3.42 -1.24 31.83
C ALA A 292 4.06 -0.37 30.74
N ILE A 293 3.85 -0.71 29.47
CA ILE A 293 4.39 0.06 28.34
C ILE A 293 3.62 1.37 28.15
N ALA A 294 2.29 1.36 28.30
CA ALA A 294 1.45 2.55 28.21
C ALA A 294 1.85 3.61 29.25
N SER A 295 2.26 3.16 30.44
CA SER A 295 2.73 4.03 31.54
C SER A 295 4.22 4.37 31.47
N SER A 296 4.98 3.76 30.56
CA SER A 296 6.42 4.01 30.41
C SER A 296 6.70 5.45 29.97
N ARG A 297 7.75 6.05 30.52
CA ARG A 297 8.21 7.39 30.15
C ARG A 297 9.61 7.29 29.57
N THR A 298 9.73 7.40 28.26
CA THR A 298 11.01 7.42 27.55
C THR A 298 11.10 8.62 26.64
N SER A 299 12.29 9.22 26.55
CA SER A 299 12.55 10.36 25.66
C SER A 299 12.67 9.96 24.19
N ARG A 300 12.77 8.65 23.90
CA ARG A 300 12.90 8.10 22.54
C ARG A 300 11.60 8.22 21.73
N PHE A 301 10.46 7.96 22.37
CA PHE A 301 9.15 8.01 21.73
C PHE A 301 8.42 9.28 22.15
N ARG A 302 7.62 9.85 21.25
CA ARG A 302 6.77 11.01 21.59
C ARG A 302 5.45 10.60 22.22
N THR A 303 4.91 9.47 21.79
CA THR A 303 3.68 8.85 22.31
C THR A 303 3.99 7.45 22.84
N ALA A 304 3.05 6.82 23.54
CA ALA A 304 3.23 5.45 24.02
C ALA A 304 3.55 4.52 22.82
N PRO A 305 4.59 3.69 22.89
CA PRO A 305 5.01 2.80 21.80
C PRO A 305 4.10 1.57 21.73
N LEU A 306 2.82 1.83 21.49
CA LEU A 306 1.76 0.84 21.36
C LEU A 306 1.09 1.05 20.01
N THR A 307 0.87 -0.05 19.29
CA THR A 307 0.07 -0.06 18.08
C THR A 307 -0.86 -1.24 18.12
N GLU A 308 -2.15 -0.99 18.28
CA GLU A 308 -3.17 -2.03 18.29
C GLU A 308 -3.39 -2.58 16.88
N VAL A 309 -3.45 -3.90 16.74
CA VAL A 309 -3.82 -4.56 15.48
C VAL A 309 -5.32 -4.77 15.46
N LEU A 310 -6.04 -3.93 14.71
CA LEU A 310 -7.50 -4.01 14.62
C LEU A 310 -7.95 -5.20 13.78
N GLY A 311 -7.39 -5.34 12.58
CA GLY A 311 -7.74 -6.44 11.67
C GLY A 311 -6.60 -6.88 10.78
N LEU A 312 -6.74 -8.12 10.30
CA LEU A 312 -5.85 -8.78 9.36
C LEU A 312 -6.68 -9.40 8.24
N GLY A 313 -6.22 -9.25 7.01
CA GLY A 313 -6.82 -9.89 5.85
C GLY A 313 -5.76 -10.42 4.91
N ASP A 314 -6.07 -11.56 4.32
CA ASP A 314 -5.29 -12.14 3.24
C ASP A 314 -6.19 -12.37 2.03
N GLY A 315 -5.60 -12.32 0.84
CA GLY A 315 -6.28 -12.55 -0.41
C GLY A 315 -5.34 -13.21 -1.40
N SER A 316 -5.87 -14.12 -2.20
CA SER A 316 -5.09 -14.92 -3.14
C SER A 316 -5.76 -15.02 -4.51
N THR A 317 -4.95 -15.24 -5.55
CA THR A 317 -5.36 -15.57 -6.90
C THR A 317 -4.30 -16.48 -7.52
N ASN A 318 -4.56 -16.98 -8.73
CA ASN A 318 -3.59 -17.80 -9.46
C ASN A 318 -2.21 -17.09 -9.55
N PRO A 319 -1.11 -17.76 -9.13
CA PRO A 319 0.24 -17.21 -9.24
C PRO A 319 0.64 -16.92 -10.69
N ASP A 320 0.21 -17.74 -11.65
CA ASP A 320 0.38 -17.48 -13.08
C ASP A 320 -0.60 -16.38 -13.53
N LEU A 321 -0.06 -15.21 -13.85
CA LEU A 321 -0.80 -14.06 -14.36
C LEU A 321 -1.56 -14.39 -15.65
N LEU A 322 -0.96 -15.20 -16.52
CA LEU A 322 -1.59 -15.66 -17.77
C LEU A 322 -2.79 -16.59 -17.54
N HIS A 323 -2.92 -17.21 -16.37
CA HIS A 323 -4.02 -18.12 -16.04
C HIS A 323 -5.16 -17.45 -15.27
N ARG A 324 -5.01 -16.17 -14.90
CA ARG A 324 -6.07 -15.45 -14.17
C ARG A 324 -7.28 -15.24 -15.07
N LYS A 325 -8.48 -15.42 -14.52
CA LYS A 325 -9.73 -15.22 -15.27
C LYS A 325 -10.28 -13.79 -15.15
N ALA A 326 -9.83 -13.01 -14.17
CA ALA A 326 -10.16 -11.59 -14.04
C ALA A 326 -9.28 -10.73 -14.97
N PRO A 327 -9.76 -9.59 -15.49
CA PRO A 327 -8.94 -8.61 -16.23
C PRO A 327 -7.73 -8.15 -15.40
N LEU A 328 -6.58 -7.89 -16.02
CA LEU A 328 -5.36 -7.48 -15.29
C LEU A 328 -5.52 -6.21 -14.44
N LEU A 329 -6.47 -5.33 -14.80
CA LEU A 329 -6.80 -4.15 -14.02
C LEU A 329 -7.35 -4.51 -12.62
N PHE A 330 -8.08 -5.61 -12.52
CA PHE A 330 -8.66 -6.10 -11.27
C PHE A 330 -7.79 -7.21 -10.69
N ALA A 331 -6.99 -6.90 -9.66
CA ALA A 331 -6.23 -7.90 -8.92
C ALA A 331 -7.08 -8.50 -7.78
N PRO A 332 -7.71 -9.70 -7.94
CA PRO A 332 -8.72 -10.15 -6.99
C PRO A 332 -8.20 -10.37 -5.57
N ALA A 333 -6.91 -10.72 -5.46
CA ALA A 333 -6.21 -10.84 -4.19
C ALA A 333 -6.17 -9.52 -3.39
N VAL A 334 -6.03 -8.37 -4.06
CA VAL A 334 -6.01 -7.05 -3.40
C VAL A 334 -7.34 -6.75 -2.74
N TYR A 335 -8.42 -6.89 -3.51
CA TYR A 335 -9.78 -6.67 -3.02
C TYR A 335 -10.15 -7.69 -1.92
N GLY A 336 -9.78 -8.96 -2.09
CA GLY A 336 -10.00 -10.01 -1.10
C GLY A 336 -9.32 -9.70 0.23
N ALA A 337 -8.05 -9.29 0.20
CA ALA A 337 -7.30 -8.95 1.41
C ALA A 337 -7.89 -7.72 2.13
N LEU A 338 -8.30 -6.68 1.40
CA LEU A 338 -8.96 -5.51 1.97
C LEU A 338 -10.32 -5.86 2.59
N ALA A 339 -11.12 -6.67 1.90
CA ALA A 339 -12.42 -7.13 2.39
C ALA A 339 -12.30 -8.00 3.65
N ALA A 340 -11.39 -8.98 3.63
CA ALA A 340 -11.11 -9.84 4.77
C ALA A 340 -10.59 -9.04 5.98
N CYS A 341 -9.73 -8.04 5.74
CA CYS A 341 -9.22 -7.17 6.80
C CYS A 341 -10.33 -6.29 7.40
N ALA A 342 -11.25 -5.77 6.58
CA ALA A 342 -12.42 -5.02 7.01
C ALA A 342 -13.40 -5.88 7.84
N ASP A 343 -13.66 -7.11 7.39
CA ASP A 343 -14.48 -8.08 8.14
C ASP A 343 -13.85 -8.42 9.49
N ASP A 344 -12.55 -8.70 9.49
CA ASP A 344 -11.79 -9.05 10.69
C ASP A 344 -11.73 -7.90 11.70
N ALA A 345 -11.50 -6.66 11.24
CA ALA A 345 -11.54 -5.47 12.07
C ALA A 345 -12.98 -5.04 12.45
N GLN A 346 -13.99 -5.63 11.81
CA GLN A 346 -15.38 -5.20 11.90
C GLN A 346 -15.54 -3.70 11.58
N VAL A 347 -14.88 -3.20 10.52
CA VAL A 347 -15.00 -1.82 10.00
C VAL A 347 -15.36 -1.82 8.50
N PRO A 348 -16.02 -0.79 7.96
CA PRO A 348 -16.28 -0.75 6.52
C PRO A 348 -14.97 -0.54 5.77
N VAL A 349 -14.87 -1.01 4.52
CA VAL A 349 -13.66 -0.83 3.70
C VAL A 349 -13.31 0.64 3.52
N SER A 350 -14.29 1.53 3.44
CA SER A 350 -14.02 2.96 3.35
C SER A 350 -13.24 3.54 4.55
N THR A 351 -13.06 2.79 5.66
CA THR A 351 -12.13 3.11 6.76
C THR A 351 -10.66 3.21 6.29
N PHE A 352 -10.27 2.41 5.29
CA PHE A 352 -8.93 2.49 4.71
C PHE A 352 -8.69 3.86 4.03
N THR A 353 -9.70 4.41 3.34
CA THR A 353 -9.59 5.72 2.68
C THR A 353 -9.55 6.90 3.65
N SER A 354 -10.13 6.73 4.85
CA SER A 354 -10.14 7.72 5.92
C SER A 354 -8.95 7.57 6.87
N SER A 355 -8.15 6.49 6.75
CA SER A 355 -6.94 6.29 7.54
C SER A 355 -5.98 7.47 7.37
N ALA A 356 -5.26 7.79 8.43
CA ALA A 356 -4.33 8.92 8.44
C ALA A 356 -3.22 8.76 7.38
N PHE A 357 -2.77 7.52 7.15
CA PHE A 357 -1.84 7.15 6.09
C PHE A 357 -1.95 5.66 5.77
N GLY A 358 -1.38 5.26 4.63
CA GLY A 358 -1.13 3.86 4.29
C GLY A 358 0.36 3.60 4.13
N VAL A 359 0.86 2.43 4.55
CA VAL A 359 2.19 1.94 4.17
C VAL A 359 2.00 0.84 3.14
N VAL A 360 1.98 1.24 1.88
CA VAL A 360 1.53 0.41 0.75
C VAL A 360 2.73 -0.20 0.06
N HIS A 361 2.62 -1.46 -0.37
CA HIS A 361 3.68 -2.09 -1.17
C HIS A 361 3.87 -1.35 -2.49
N ASP A 362 5.06 -0.76 -2.68
CA ASP A 362 5.39 0.07 -3.83
C ASP A 362 6.68 -0.39 -4.51
N ALA A 363 6.84 -1.71 -4.68
CA ALA A 363 7.92 -2.24 -5.53
C ALA A 363 7.90 -1.60 -6.93
N PHE A 364 6.69 -1.30 -7.41
CA PHE A 364 6.40 -0.45 -8.57
C PHE A 364 5.23 0.49 -8.25
N PRO A 365 5.16 1.70 -8.84
CA PRO A 365 4.01 2.60 -8.71
C PRO A 365 2.68 1.98 -9.14
N SER A 366 2.67 1.06 -10.11
CA SER A 366 1.47 0.34 -10.55
C SER A 366 0.88 -0.55 -9.45
N ILE A 367 1.72 -1.15 -8.60
CA ILE A 367 1.26 -1.96 -7.46
C ILE A 367 0.58 -1.07 -6.43
N GLU A 368 1.21 0.04 -6.05
CA GLU A 368 0.63 1.00 -5.11
C GLU A 368 -0.70 1.54 -5.63
N LEU A 369 -0.74 1.93 -6.91
CA LEU A 369 -1.96 2.41 -7.55
C LEU A 369 -3.08 1.34 -7.56
N SER A 370 -2.74 0.05 -7.74
CA SER A 370 -3.73 -1.04 -7.66
C SER A 370 -4.44 -1.08 -6.31
N PHE A 371 -3.73 -0.84 -5.21
CA PHE A 371 -4.35 -0.75 -3.88
C PHE A 371 -5.27 0.46 -3.76
N LEU A 372 -4.81 1.64 -4.19
CA LEU A 372 -5.60 2.86 -4.08
C LEU A 372 -6.87 2.80 -4.93
N LEU A 373 -6.80 2.22 -6.13
CA LEU A 373 -7.98 1.97 -6.96
C LEU A 373 -8.93 0.95 -6.31
N ALA A 374 -8.40 -0.10 -5.69
CA ALA A 374 -9.21 -1.10 -4.99
C ALA A 374 -9.95 -0.54 -3.76
N LEU A 375 -9.46 0.57 -3.18
CA LEU A 375 -10.17 1.33 -2.15
C LEU A 375 -11.36 2.15 -2.69
N GLY A 376 -11.63 2.09 -4.00
CA GLY A 376 -12.70 2.84 -4.66
C GLY A 376 -12.32 4.27 -5.03
N LEU A 377 -11.02 4.63 -4.97
CA LEU A 377 -10.55 5.93 -5.44
C LEU A 377 -10.51 5.94 -6.97
N GLY A 378 -10.98 7.01 -7.60
CA GLY A 378 -10.73 7.26 -9.02
C GLY A 378 -9.25 7.61 -9.27
N TRP A 379 -8.84 7.60 -10.55
CA TRP A 379 -7.47 7.90 -10.97
C TRP A 379 -6.93 9.20 -10.34
N ASP A 380 -7.65 10.32 -10.49
CA ASP A 380 -7.18 11.63 -10.01
C ASP A 380 -6.90 11.62 -8.52
N ARG A 381 -7.82 11.07 -7.73
CA ARG A 381 -7.67 11.02 -6.28
C ARG A 381 -6.55 10.06 -5.86
N ALA A 382 -6.39 8.94 -6.55
CA ALA A 382 -5.30 8.01 -6.27
C ALA A 382 -3.94 8.65 -6.59
N ALA A 383 -3.83 9.32 -7.74
CA ALA A 383 -2.63 10.03 -8.15
C ALA A 383 -2.26 11.17 -7.19
N GLU A 384 -3.26 11.94 -6.74
CA GLU A 384 -3.10 13.00 -5.73
C GLU A 384 -2.58 12.43 -4.41
N ARG A 385 -3.19 11.36 -3.89
CA ARG A 385 -2.74 10.71 -2.63
C ARG A 385 -1.29 10.23 -2.68
N MET A 386 -0.86 9.66 -3.82
CA MET A 386 0.53 9.25 -4.03
C MET A 386 1.47 10.46 -4.09
N ALA A 387 1.06 11.54 -4.77
CA ALA A 387 1.85 12.77 -4.90
C ALA A 387 1.93 13.58 -3.58
N GLU A 388 0.93 13.48 -2.71
CA GLU A 388 0.95 14.04 -1.34
C GLU A 388 1.88 13.23 -0.41
N GLY A 389 2.09 11.95 -0.71
CA GLY A 389 2.76 10.99 0.16
C GLY A 389 1.85 10.43 1.27
N TRP A 390 0.52 10.45 1.06
CA TRP A 390 -0.42 9.81 1.99
C TRP A 390 -0.19 8.29 2.04
N SER A 391 0.02 7.69 0.87
CA SER A 391 0.61 6.37 0.78
C SER A 391 2.13 6.52 0.87
N ASN A 392 2.73 5.78 1.80
CA ASN A 392 4.16 5.77 2.07
C ASN A 392 4.73 7.14 2.51
N PRO A 393 4.31 7.67 3.68
CA PRO A 393 4.72 9.01 4.17
C PRO A 393 6.22 9.14 4.51
N VAL A 394 6.98 8.04 4.42
CA VAL A 394 8.43 7.97 4.61
C VAL A 394 9.11 7.22 3.43
N GLY A 395 8.58 7.41 2.23
CA GLY A 395 9.25 7.10 0.96
C GLY A 395 9.14 5.65 0.47
N GLY A 396 8.44 4.77 1.19
CA GLY A 396 8.11 3.41 0.73
C GLY A 396 9.33 2.53 0.48
N LEU A 397 9.17 1.44 -0.26
CA LEU A 397 10.22 0.54 -0.74
C LEU A 397 11.08 1.21 -1.82
N LEU A 398 10.53 2.14 -2.61
CA LEU A 398 11.27 2.86 -3.66
C LEU A 398 12.53 3.56 -3.12
N THR A 399 12.45 4.12 -1.91
CA THR A 399 13.59 4.81 -1.27
C THR A 399 14.27 4.00 -0.17
N PHE A 400 13.52 3.12 0.49
CA PHE A 400 14.04 2.30 1.57
C PHE A 400 14.88 1.12 1.07
N GLY A 401 14.54 0.59 -0.11
CA GLY A 401 15.04 -0.67 -0.65
C GLY A 401 14.06 -1.83 -0.39
N HIS A 402 14.21 -2.89 -1.16
CA HIS A 402 13.35 -4.07 -1.12
C HIS A 402 14.12 -5.34 -0.73
N ALA A 403 14.21 -5.59 0.57
CA ALA A 403 14.59 -6.90 1.11
C ALA A 403 13.33 -7.77 1.10
N LEU A 404 13.16 -8.58 0.05
CA LEU A 404 11.91 -9.25 -0.30
C LEU A 404 11.19 -9.86 0.91
N GLY A 405 11.77 -10.89 1.56
CA GLY A 405 11.14 -11.55 2.72
C GLY A 405 10.93 -10.65 3.95
N ALA A 406 11.66 -9.54 4.08
CA ALA A 406 11.51 -8.59 5.19
C ALA A 406 10.50 -7.47 4.93
N SER A 407 10.13 -7.23 3.67
CA SER A 407 9.44 -6.02 3.24
C SER A 407 8.08 -5.84 3.93
N GLY A 408 7.30 -6.91 4.09
CA GLY A 408 6.04 -6.88 4.82
C GLY A 408 6.19 -6.43 6.28
N LEU A 409 7.22 -6.93 6.98
CA LEU A 409 7.50 -6.55 8.37
C LEU A 409 8.06 -5.13 8.47
N VAL A 410 8.83 -4.68 7.47
CA VAL A 410 9.29 -3.29 7.35
C VAL A 410 8.10 -2.33 7.29
N GLN A 411 7.02 -2.69 6.59
CA GLN A 411 5.82 -1.85 6.49
C GLN A 411 5.11 -1.72 7.84
N ILE A 412 4.98 -2.82 8.59
CA ILE A 412 4.47 -2.81 9.97
C ILE A 412 5.34 -1.92 10.86
N ASN A 413 6.67 -2.08 10.78
CA ASN A 413 7.61 -1.29 11.57
C ASN A 413 7.53 0.19 11.25
N LYS A 414 7.41 0.56 9.96
CA LYS A 414 7.20 1.95 9.55
C LYS A 414 5.91 2.51 10.16
N ALA A 415 4.80 1.79 10.09
CA ALA A 415 3.54 2.23 10.70
C ALA A 415 3.70 2.44 12.22
N HIS A 416 4.32 1.50 12.92
CA HIS A 416 4.61 1.63 14.35
C HIS A 416 5.48 2.86 14.65
N HIS A 417 6.59 3.06 13.94
CA HIS A 417 7.46 4.23 14.12
C HIS A 417 6.72 5.55 13.89
N LEU A 418 5.79 5.59 12.93
CA LEU A 418 4.97 6.77 12.65
C LEU A 418 3.97 7.05 13.80
N PHE A 419 3.38 6.00 14.39
CA PHE A 419 2.46 6.14 15.52
C PHE A 419 3.16 6.53 16.82
N CYS A 420 4.33 5.95 17.12
CA CYS A 420 5.06 6.24 18.37
C CYS A 420 6.00 7.46 18.24
N VAL A 421 6.21 7.94 17.02
CA VAL A 421 7.23 8.92 16.65
C VAL A 421 8.59 8.54 17.23
N ASP A 422 9.12 7.40 16.78
CA ASP A 422 10.48 6.97 17.17
C ASP A 422 11.50 7.99 16.62
N ARG A 423 12.07 8.79 17.52
CA ARG A 423 12.96 9.91 17.18
C ARG A 423 14.24 9.49 16.47
N ARG A 424 14.62 8.21 16.53
CA ARG A 424 15.78 7.69 15.78
C ARG A 424 15.51 7.62 14.30
N TYR A 425 14.26 7.31 13.94
CA TYR A 425 13.83 7.16 12.55
C TYR A 425 13.12 8.41 12.02
N LEU A 426 12.65 9.28 12.92
CA LEU A 426 11.90 10.50 12.60
C LEU A 426 12.50 11.74 13.31
N PRO A 427 13.74 12.15 12.94
CA PRO A 427 14.51 13.17 13.68
C PRO A 427 13.98 14.61 13.53
N GLU A 428 13.32 14.94 12.41
CA GLU A 428 12.84 16.31 12.09
C GLU A 428 11.31 16.48 12.25
N ALA A 429 10.64 15.59 12.99
CA ALA A 429 9.19 15.63 13.12
C ALA A 429 8.69 16.69 14.13
N ASP A 430 9.09 17.94 13.97
CA ASP A 430 8.36 19.06 14.57
C ASP A 430 7.00 19.15 13.89
N SER A 431 5.96 18.77 14.65
CA SER A 431 4.54 18.75 14.30
C SER A 431 4.26 18.50 12.80
N ARG A 432 4.07 17.22 12.42
CA ARG A 432 3.29 16.94 11.21
C ARG A 432 1.92 17.57 11.39
N GLN A 433 1.73 18.77 10.85
CA GLN A 433 0.57 19.57 11.18
C GLN A 433 -0.72 18.80 10.85
N GLY A 434 -1.56 18.55 11.86
CA GLY A 434 -2.83 17.84 11.72
C GLY A 434 -2.77 16.31 11.83
N PHE A 435 -1.60 15.69 11.99
CA PHE A 435 -1.50 14.25 12.28
C PHE A 435 -1.54 14.02 13.79
N ARG A 436 -2.58 13.34 14.28
CA ARG A 436 -2.67 12.90 15.69
C ARG A 436 -2.15 11.48 15.79
N GLU A 437 -1.00 11.30 16.43
CA GLU A 437 -0.32 10.00 16.40
C GLU A 437 -1.03 8.94 17.27
N ASP A 438 -1.71 9.38 18.33
CA ASP A 438 -2.54 8.55 19.21
C ASP A 438 -4.00 8.48 18.70
N GLY A 439 -4.51 7.25 18.56
CA GLY A 439 -5.83 6.95 18.05
C GLY A 439 -5.96 6.94 16.52
N ALA A 440 -4.96 7.41 15.78
CA ALA A 440 -4.97 7.39 14.32
C ALA A 440 -4.99 5.97 13.76
N LEU A 441 -5.69 5.80 12.65
CA LEU A 441 -5.70 4.57 11.88
C LEU A 441 -4.69 4.62 10.74
N ALA A 442 -4.05 3.48 10.49
CA ALA A 442 -3.25 3.25 9.30
C ALA A 442 -3.44 1.82 8.81
N PHE A 443 -3.18 1.59 7.54
CA PHE A 443 -3.14 0.25 7.00
C PHE A 443 -1.80 -0.03 6.34
N THR A 444 -1.44 -1.30 6.33
CA THR A 444 -0.22 -1.79 5.66
C THR A 444 -0.61 -2.85 4.66
N THR A 445 0.02 -2.86 3.49
CA THR A 445 -0.21 -3.89 2.48
C THR A 445 1.09 -4.49 2.01
N SER A 446 1.17 -5.81 1.94
CA SER A 446 2.33 -6.56 1.47
C SER A 446 1.94 -7.46 0.30
N VAL A 447 2.86 -7.66 -0.66
CA VAL A 447 2.58 -8.34 -1.92
C VAL A 447 3.52 -9.53 -2.13
N GLY A 448 2.92 -10.69 -2.37
CA GLY A 448 3.55 -11.92 -2.81
C GLY A 448 3.37 -12.08 -4.32
N GLY A 449 4.48 -12.34 -5.03
CA GLY A 449 4.48 -12.59 -6.46
C GLY A 449 3.86 -11.45 -7.31
N PRO A 450 3.33 -11.75 -8.50
CA PRO A 450 2.72 -10.75 -9.38
C PRO A 450 1.31 -10.34 -8.92
N LEU A 451 1.16 -9.81 -7.70
CA LEU A 451 -0.16 -9.57 -7.05
C LEU A 451 -0.98 -10.85 -6.85
N SER A 452 -0.30 -11.98 -6.63
CA SER A 452 -0.94 -13.29 -6.46
C SER A 452 -1.37 -13.56 -5.03
N HIS A 453 -0.64 -13.02 -4.05
CA HIS A 453 -0.98 -13.10 -2.64
C HIS A 453 -0.80 -11.73 -1.99
N ILE A 454 -1.77 -11.31 -1.19
CA ILE A 454 -1.78 -9.99 -0.57
C ILE A 454 -2.09 -10.16 0.91
N VAL A 455 -1.28 -9.52 1.75
CA VAL A 455 -1.53 -9.43 3.20
C VAL A 455 -1.81 -7.98 3.56
N CYS A 456 -2.93 -7.74 4.23
CA CYS A 456 -3.37 -6.42 4.68
C CYS A 456 -3.53 -6.40 6.19
N SER A 457 -3.11 -5.31 6.84
CA SER A 457 -3.34 -5.07 8.26
C SER A 457 -3.94 -3.70 8.48
N LEU A 458 -4.90 -3.58 9.41
CA LEU A 458 -5.42 -2.32 9.90
C LEU A 458 -4.94 -2.11 11.33
N LEU A 459 -4.32 -0.96 11.58
CA LEU A 459 -3.58 -0.64 12.79
C LEU A 459 -4.10 0.66 13.41
N ARG A 460 -4.01 0.76 14.74
CA ARG A 460 -4.31 1.98 15.48
C ARG A 460 -3.13 2.36 16.37
N GLY A 461 -2.72 3.63 16.33
CA GLY A 461 -1.70 4.16 17.24
C GLY A 461 -2.19 4.33 18.68
N GLY A 462 -1.31 4.05 19.64
CA GLY A 462 -1.53 4.26 21.07
C GLY A 462 -2.40 3.20 21.77
N HIS A 463 -2.84 3.55 22.99
CA HIS A 463 -3.66 2.69 23.84
C HIS A 463 -4.93 3.42 24.25
N GLN A 464 -6.07 2.92 23.80
CA GLN A 464 -7.37 3.36 24.29
C GLN A 464 -7.91 2.35 25.30
N GLU A 465 -8.33 2.86 26.47
CA GLU A 465 -8.99 2.07 27.52
C GLU A 465 -10.22 1.36 26.97
N HIS A 466 -10.43 0.13 27.45
CA HIS A 466 -11.56 -0.71 27.07
C HIS A 466 -12.89 -0.01 27.39
N ARG A 467 -13.64 0.40 26.37
CA ARG A 467 -15.10 0.44 26.49
C ARG A 467 -15.61 -0.95 26.20
N SER A 468 -16.29 -1.59 27.16
CA SER A 468 -17.04 -2.82 26.89
C SER A 468 -17.94 -2.56 25.69
N PRO A 469 -17.97 -3.44 24.67
CA PRO A 469 -18.98 -3.32 23.64
C PRO A 469 -20.32 -3.38 24.38
N PRO A 470 -21.21 -2.37 24.24
CA PRO A 470 -22.55 -2.53 24.77
C PRO A 470 -23.11 -3.83 24.18
N GLN A 471 -23.71 -4.67 25.02
CA GLN A 471 -24.41 -5.88 24.59
C GLN A 471 -25.40 -5.49 23.49
N ARG A 472 -25.00 -5.70 22.23
CA ARG A 472 -25.87 -5.48 21.08
C ARG A 472 -26.86 -6.63 21.07
N ARG A 473 -28.16 -6.32 21.07
CA ARG A 473 -29.16 -7.20 20.46
C ARG A 473 -28.62 -7.58 19.09
N GLU A 474 -28.68 -8.87 18.75
CA GLU A 474 -28.37 -9.40 17.43
C GLU A 474 -29.14 -8.61 16.37
N ALA A 475 -28.54 -7.55 15.85
CA ALA A 475 -28.93 -6.99 14.58
C ALA A 475 -28.57 -8.07 13.56
N ALA A 476 -29.52 -8.45 12.71
CA ALA A 476 -29.34 -9.45 11.66
C ALA A 476 -27.95 -9.29 11.04
N ALA A 477 -27.11 -10.33 11.17
CA ALA A 477 -25.73 -10.27 10.72
C ALA A 477 -25.71 -9.94 9.23
N LEU A 478 -25.27 -8.72 8.90
CA LEU A 478 -25.01 -8.35 7.51
C LEU A 478 -23.94 -9.29 6.97
N ALA A 479 -24.09 -9.72 5.72
CA ALA A 479 -23.14 -10.62 5.08
C ALA A 479 -21.71 -10.02 5.10
N PRO A 480 -20.67 -10.84 5.30
CA PRO A 480 -19.28 -10.39 5.24
C PRO A 480 -18.96 -9.72 3.91
N VAL A 481 -18.14 -8.66 3.94
CA VAL A 481 -17.69 -7.93 2.74
C VAL A 481 -16.87 -8.86 1.84
N SER A 482 -16.07 -9.75 2.43
CA SER A 482 -15.29 -10.77 1.72
C SER A 482 -16.18 -11.70 0.88
N ALA A 483 -17.28 -12.19 1.45
CA ALA A 483 -18.23 -13.05 0.74
C ALA A 483 -18.90 -12.31 -0.44
N ALA A 484 -19.23 -11.03 -0.27
CA ALA A 484 -19.74 -10.19 -1.35
C ALA A 484 -18.70 -9.98 -2.45
N TRP A 485 -17.43 -9.78 -2.09
CA TRP A 485 -16.33 -9.70 -3.06
C TRP A 485 -16.14 -11.00 -3.84
N ASP A 486 -16.18 -12.16 -3.18
CA ASP A 486 -16.04 -13.45 -3.87
C ASP A 486 -17.14 -13.66 -4.92
N ALA A 487 -18.37 -13.19 -4.63
CA ALA A 487 -19.45 -13.17 -5.61
C ALA A 487 -19.15 -12.24 -6.80
N LYS A 488 -18.62 -11.03 -6.55
CA LYS A 488 -18.18 -10.12 -7.61
C LYS A 488 -17.06 -10.72 -8.45
N ALA A 489 -16.06 -11.33 -7.83
CA ALA A 489 -14.93 -11.96 -8.53
C ALA A 489 -15.40 -13.05 -9.50
N ARG A 490 -16.42 -13.83 -9.13
CA ARG A 490 -17.05 -14.81 -10.05
C ARG A 490 -17.76 -14.15 -11.23
N LEU A 491 -18.40 -13.00 -11.05
CA LEU A 491 -19.02 -12.24 -12.15
C LEU A 491 -17.97 -11.73 -13.15
N LEU A 492 -16.77 -11.33 -12.70
CA LEU A 492 -15.68 -10.91 -13.60
C LEU A 492 -15.30 -12.01 -14.60
N TRP A 493 -15.39 -13.28 -14.19
CA TRP A 493 -15.07 -14.42 -15.06
C TRP A 493 -16.05 -14.60 -16.20
N MET A 494 -17.32 -14.20 -16.02
CA MET A 494 -18.33 -14.20 -17.07
C MET A 494 -18.25 -12.96 -17.95
N LEU A 495 -17.89 -11.82 -17.35
CA LEU A 495 -17.91 -10.53 -18.00
C LEU A 495 -16.78 -10.35 -19.02
N LEU A 496 -15.55 -10.78 -18.69
CA LEU A 496 -14.44 -10.71 -19.64
C LEU A 496 -14.76 -11.44 -20.97
N PRO A 497 -15.11 -12.73 -21.01
CA PRO A 497 -15.41 -13.43 -22.26
C PRO A 497 -16.64 -12.86 -22.98
N SER A 498 -17.66 -12.36 -22.28
CA SER A 498 -18.84 -11.76 -22.92
C SER A 498 -18.50 -10.46 -23.66
N GLN A 499 -17.62 -9.62 -23.09
CA GLN A 499 -17.11 -8.42 -23.77
C GLN A 499 -16.30 -8.76 -25.01
N LEU A 500 -15.47 -9.81 -24.95
CA LEU A 500 -14.63 -10.21 -26.09
C LEU A 500 -15.46 -10.75 -27.27
N ARG A 501 -16.55 -11.48 -27.02
CA ARG A 501 -17.42 -12.02 -28.08
C ARG A 501 -18.22 -10.95 -28.84
N ALA A 502 -18.30 -9.72 -28.32
CA ALA A 502 -19.00 -8.62 -28.99
C ALA A 502 -18.30 -8.19 -30.29
N VAL A 503 -17.01 -8.49 -30.45
CA VAL A 503 -16.23 -8.24 -31.66
C VAL A 503 -15.81 -9.60 -32.24
N PRO A 504 -16.48 -10.11 -33.29
CA PRO A 504 -16.20 -11.43 -33.85
C PRO A 504 -14.73 -11.60 -34.26
N GLU A 505 -14.14 -12.74 -33.92
CA GLU A 505 -12.74 -13.12 -34.25
C GLU A 505 -11.64 -12.17 -33.75
N ALA A 506 -11.97 -11.17 -32.94
CA ALA A 506 -11.01 -10.21 -32.40
C ALA A 506 -10.37 -10.70 -31.10
N TRP A 507 -9.09 -10.39 -30.93
CA TRP A 507 -8.39 -10.56 -29.65
C TRP A 507 -8.23 -9.17 -29.00
N LEU A 508 -8.49 -9.09 -27.71
CA LEU A 508 -8.27 -7.87 -26.93
C LEU A 508 -6.79 -7.75 -26.63
N VAL A 509 -6.23 -6.58 -26.92
CA VAL A 509 -4.93 -6.16 -26.43
C VAL A 509 -5.10 -5.69 -25.00
N GLU A 510 -4.84 -6.58 -24.03
CA GLU A 510 -4.94 -6.18 -22.62
C GLU A 510 -3.80 -5.26 -22.23
N ALA A 511 -2.57 -5.57 -22.66
CA ALA A 511 -1.37 -4.85 -22.26
C ALA A 511 -0.19 -5.11 -23.19
N THR A 512 0.73 -4.16 -23.27
CA THR A 512 1.99 -4.24 -24.00
C THR A 512 3.17 -3.87 -23.09
N THR A 513 4.32 -4.50 -23.31
CA THR A 513 5.56 -4.19 -22.59
C THR A 513 6.79 -4.59 -23.42
N SER A 514 7.99 -4.48 -22.84
CA SER A 514 9.23 -5.03 -23.38
C SER A 514 9.95 -5.88 -22.33
N VAL A 515 10.49 -7.02 -22.75
CA VAL A 515 11.27 -7.92 -21.89
C VAL A 515 12.70 -8.07 -22.39
N SER A 516 13.62 -8.41 -21.49
CA SER A 516 14.97 -8.80 -21.90
C SER A 516 14.92 -10.09 -22.71
N ILE A 517 15.75 -10.18 -23.75
CA ILE A 517 15.97 -11.44 -24.49
C ILE A 517 16.40 -12.56 -23.54
N ARG A 518 17.13 -12.25 -22.44
CA ARG A 518 17.49 -13.23 -21.43
C ARG A 518 16.27 -13.85 -20.76
N SER A 519 15.23 -13.07 -20.49
CA SER A 519 14.02 -13.55 -19.83
C SER A 519 13.24 -14.50 -20.76
N CYS A 520 13.18 -14.20 -22.06
CA CYS A 520 12.31 -14.87 -23.04
C CYS A 520 13.03 -15.73 -24.09
N LEU A 521 14.33 -16.00 -23.96
CA LEU A 521 15.14 -16.68 -24.99
C LEU A 521 14.51 -17.99 -25.51
N ARG A 522 14.00 -18.81 -24.59
CA ARG A 522 13.34 -20.10 -24.90
C ARG A 522 11.92 -19.95 -25.46
N ALA A 523 11.30 -18.78 -25.30
CA ALA A 523 9.94 -18.51 -25.75
C ALA A 523 9.88 -17.96 -27.20
N LEU A 524 11.01 -17.43 -27.71
CA LEU A 524 11.09 -16.85 -29.04
C LEU A 524 11.05 -17.92 -30.13
N SER A 525 10.27 -17.71 -31.20
CA SER A 525 10.39 -18.52 -32.41
C SER A 525 11.53 -18.01 -33.31
N ALA A 526 11.96 -18.82 -34.29
CA ALA A 526 12.96 -18.39 -35.28
C ALA A 526 12.49 -17.15 -36.07
N ASP A 527 11.19 -17.05 -36.35
CA ASP A 527 10.57 -15.88 -36.99
C ASP A 527 10.67 -14.64 -36.08
N ASP A 528 10.41 -14.78 -34.78
CA ASP A 528 10.57 -13.69 -33.80
C ASP A 528 12.01 -13.19 -33.75
N VAL A 529 12.99 -14.11 -33.70
CA VAL A 529 14.42 -13.75 -33.71
C VAL A 529 14.79 -12.98 -34.98
N SER A 530 14.24 -13.38 -36.14
CA SER A 530 14.51 -12.70 -37.41
C SER A 530 14.01 -11.25 -37.45
N ARG A 531 12.95 -10.94 -36.69
CA ARG A 531 12.29 -9.63 -36.62
C ARG A 531 12.87 -8.71 -35.55
N LEU A 532 13.75 -9.17 -34.67
CA LEU A 532 14.26 -8.37 -33.55
C LEU A 532 14.90 -7.05 -34.01
N GLY A 533 14.41 -5.93 -33.48
CA GLY A 533 14.88 -4.59 -33.80
C GLY A 533 15.99 -4.07 -32.88
N PHE A 534 16.09 -4.57 -31.63
CA PHE A 534 16.99 -4.06 -30.59
C PHE A 534 16.90 -2.54 -30.41
N GLU A 535 15.74 -2.07 -29.97
CA GLU A 535 15.46 -0.64 -29.71
C GLU A 535 16.45 -0.05 -28.68
N GLY A 536 16.86 1.20 -28.88
CA GLY A 536 17.89 1.88 -28.10
C GLY A 536 19.31 1.69 -28.66
N LEU A 537 19.53 0.72 -29.56
CA LEU A 537 20.84 0.52 -30.18
C LEU A 537 21.24 1.70 -31.09
N GLU A 538 20.25 2.39 -31.67
CA GLU A 538 20.43 3.64 -32.42
C GLU A 538 21.01 4.80 -31.59
N GLU A 539 20.94 4.75 -30.26
CA GLU A 539 21.62 5.70 -29.37
C GLU A 539 23.12 5.39 -29.23
N LEU A 540 23.54 4.18 -29.59
CA LEU A 540 24.90 3.68 -29.35
C LEU A 540 25.72 3.54 -30.65
N VAL A 541 25.09 3.09 -31.73
CA VAL A 541 25.73 2.76 -33.01
C VAL A 541 25.34 3.79 -34.08
N ALA A 542 26.30 4.18 -34.91
CA ALA A 542 26.05 5.12 -35.99
C ALA A 542 25.07 4.53 -37.04
N PRO A 543 24.14 5.32 -37.62
CA PRO A 543 23.03 4.81 -38.43
C PRO A 543 23.44 3.89 -39.59
N GLN A 544 24.56 4.18 -40.25
CA GLN A 544 25.07 3.42 -41.39
C GLN A 544 25.53 1.99 -41.04
N PHE A 545 25.86 1.72 -39.77
CA PHE A 545 26.32 0.41 -39.30
C PHE A 545 25.24 -0.35 -38.52
N LEU A 546 24.12 0.30 -38.21
CA LEU A 546 23.07 -0.24 -37.36
C LEU A 546 22.47 -1.54 -37.93
N GLY A 547 22.28 -1.62 -39.25
CA GLY A 547 21.76 -2.82 -39.91
C GLY A 547 22.69 -4.04 -39.77
N GLU A 548 24.00 -3.82 -39.88
CA GLU A 548 25.02 -4.87 -39.72
C GLU A 548 25.06 -5.37 -38.27
N VAL A 549 25.11 -4.45 -37.31
CA VAL A 549 25.15 -4.81 -35.88
C VAL A 549 23.87 -5.54 -35.47
N ARG A 550 22.68 -5.07 -35.90
CA ARG A 550 21.40 -5.77 -35.66
C ARG A 550 21.42 -7.18 -36.24
N LYS A 551 21.91 -7.37 -37.47
CA LYS A 551 22.02 -8.69 -38.08
C LYS A 551 22.92 -9.61 -37.24
N ARG A 552 24.09 -9.13 -36.80
CA ARG A 552 25.01 -9.92 -35.96
C ARG A 552 24.39 -10.28 -34.62
N LEU A 553 23.73 -9.34 -33.95
CA LEU A 553 23.04 -9.60 -32.68
C LEU A 553 21.92 -10.64 -32.84
N ARG A 554 21.16 -10.64 -33.96
CA ARG A 554 20.17 -11.71 -34.24
C ARG A 554 20.85 -13.08 -34.36
N THR A 555 22.00 -13.14 -35.02
CA THR A 555 22.79 -14.38 -35.10
C THR A 555 23.23 -14.86 -33.71
N VAL A 556 23.75 -13.96 -32.88
CA VAL A 556 24.13 -14.28 -31.49
C VAL A 556 22.92 -14.79 -30.69
N VAL A 557 21.76 -14.15 -30.81
CA VAL A 557 20.53 -14.60 -30.13
C VAL A 557 20.10 -15.99 -30.62
N ALA A 558 20.16 -16.25 -31.93
CA ALA A 558 19.84 -17.57 -32.49
C ALA A 558 20.80 -18.67 -31.99
N VAL A 559 22.11 -18.37 -31.91
CA VAL A 559 23.11 -19.29 -31.35
C VAL A 559 22.86 -19.54 -29.87
N ALA A 560 22.63 -18.48 -29.09
CA ALA A 560 22.32 -18.62 -27.66
C ALA A 560 21.04 -19.44 -27.44
N GLN A 561 20.03 -19.28 -28.30
CA GLN A 561 18.81 -20.07 -28.26
C GLN A 561 19.09 -21.56 -28.50
N GLN A 562 19.87 -21.90 -29.53
CA GLN A 562 20.28 -23.28 -29.81
C GLN A 562 21.10 -23.89 -28.66
N GLU A 563 22.04 -23.14 -28.11
CA GLU A 563 22.85 -23.59 -26.97
C GLU A 563 22.02 -23.74 -25.70
N SER A 564 20.90 -23.02 -25.56
CA SER A 564 19.98 -23.17 -24.42
C SER A 564 19.27 -24.52 -24.34
N GLU A 565 19.24 -25.27 -25.45
CA GLU A 565 18.75 -26.64 -25.54
C GLU A 565 19.85 -27.67 -25.23
N ARG A 566 21.12 -27.31 -25.47
CA ARG A 566 22.28 -28.19 -25.33
C ARG A 566 22.92 -28.14 -23.95
N LEU A 567 22.99 -26.95 -23.38
CA LEU A 567 23.63 -26.70 -22.09
C LEU A 567 22.67 -27.03 -20.94
N SER A 568 23.22 -27.65 -19.90
CA SER A 568 22.46 -28.00 -18.70
C SER A 568 22.10 -26.79 -17.84
N SER A 569 22.75 -25.64 -18.05
CA SER A 569 22.59 -24.43 -17.25
C SER A 569 22.36 -23.19 -18.11
N MET A 570 21.27 -22.46 -17.82
CA MET A 570 20.99 -21.16 -18.45
C MET A 570 22.04 -20.10 -18.10
N PHE A 571 22.78 -20.27 -17.00
CA PHE A 571 23.88 -19.38 -16.64
C PHE A 571 24.97 -19.37 -17.72
N ASP A 572 25.34 -20.55 -18.24
CA ASP A 572 26.40 -20.67 -19.26
C ASP A 572 25.96 -20.07 -20.60
N VAL A 573 24.68 -20.23 -20.95
CA VAL A 573 24.08 -19.61 -22.14
C VAL A 573 24.16 -18.08 -22.07
N PHE A 574 23.85 -17.48 -20.92
CA PHE A 574 23.90 -16.02 -20.76
C PHE A 574 25.31 -15.47 -20.60
N ARG A 575 26.26 -16.28 -20.12
CA ARG A 575 27.68 -15.95 -20.17
C ARG A 575 28.14 -15.86 -21.62
N LEU A 576 27.80 -16.85 -22.45
CA LEU A 576 28.07 -16.81 -23.90
C LEU A 576 27.46 -15.56 -24.54
N LEU A 577 26.18 -15.28 -24.30
CA LEU A 577 25.53 -14.06 -24.81
C LEU A 577 26.26 -12.78 -24.35
N THR A 578 26.78 -12.76 -23.13
CA THR A 578 27.50 -11.60 -22.58
C THR A 578 28.87 -11.41 -23.23
N ASP A 579 29.60 -12.49 -23.45
CA ASP A 579 30.94 -12.43 -24.05
C ASP A 579 30.85 -12.06 -25.53
N GLU A 580 29.88 -12.59 -26.27
CA GLU A 580 29.58 -12.21 -27.66
C GLU A 580 29.20 -10.72 -27.79
N VAL A 581 28.39 -10.21 -26.85
CA VAL A 581 28.06 -8.77 -26.81
C VAL A 581 29.31 -7.93 -26.53
N ARG A 582 30.19 -8.38 -25.63
CA ARG A 582 31.44 -7.67 -25.34
C ARG A 582 32.32 -7.59 -26.59
N GLU A 583 32.48 -8.68 -27.31
CA GLU A 583 33.24 -8.72 -28.57
C GLU A 583 32.67 -7.76 -29.61
N ILE A 584 31.34 -7.75 -29.81
CA ILE A 584 30.68 -6.80 -30.71
C ILE A 584 30.95 -5.34 -30.31
N VAL A 585 30.92 -5.05 -29.02
CA VAL A 585 31.20 -3.71 -28.48
C VAL A 585 32.65 -3.29 -28.72
N GLU A 586 33.60 -4.18 -28.44
CA GLU A 586 35.03 -3.96 -28.69
C GLU A 586 35.30 -3.67 -30.16
N GLU A 587 34.72 -4.45 -31.07
CA GLU A 587 34.83 -4.22 -32.51
C GLU A 587 34.20 -2.91 -32.96
N CYS A 588 32.99 -2.60 -32.47
CA CYS A 588 32.32 -1.34 -32.81
C CYS A 588 33.16 -0.14 -32.39
N ARG A 589 33.84 -0.22 -31.24
CA ARG A 589 34.77 0.80 -30.77
C ARG A 589 36.01 0.87 -31.65
N ALA A 590 36.67 -0.26 -31.90
CA ALA A 590 37.91 -0.32 -32.68
C ALA A 590 37.72 0.21 -34.11
N GLN A 591 36.53 0.00 -34.69
CA GLN A 591 36.21 0.41 -36.06
C GLN A 591 35.50 1.76 -36.15
N GLY A 592 35.38 2.51 -35.05
CA GLY A 592 34.76 3.84 -35.04
C GLY A 592 33.27 3.83 -35.43
N ARG A 593 32.56 2.73 -35.16
CA ARG A 593 31.13 2.53 -35.51
C ARG A 593 30.17 3.10 -34.47
N LEU A 594 30.67 3.52 -33.31
CA LEU A 594 29.88 4.10 -32.22
C LEU A 594 29.50 5.56 -32.51
N ARG A 595 28.40 6.02 -31.92
CA ARG A 595 28.06 7.44 -31.90
C ARG A 595 29.02 8.23 -31.00
N PRO A 596 29.24 9.54 -31.26
CA PRO A 596 30.13 10.36 -30.45
C PRO A 596 29.83 10.29 -28.95
N GLU A 597 28.55 10.35 -28.57
CA GLU A 597 28.09 10.32 -27.18
C GLU A 597 28.40 8.98 -26.49
N ALA A 598 28.33 7.87 -27.23
CA ALA A 598 28.62 6.53 -26.72
C ALA A 598 30.12 6.20 -26.69
N SER A 599 30.92 6.83 -27.57
CA SER A 599 32.37 6.61 -27.66
C SER A 599 33.13 6.98 -26.38
N GLY A 600 32.61 7.96 -25.61
CA GLY A 600 33.20 8.42 -24.35
C GLY A 600 32.84 7.56 -23.12
N LEU A 601 32.00 6.54 -23.26
CA LEU A 601 31.66 5.63 -22.16
C LEU A 601 32.79 4.64 -21.90
N ASP A 602 33.01 4.23 -20.65
CA ASP A 602 33.88 3.08 -20.38
C ASP A 602 33.28 1.79 -21.01
N GLU A 603 34.14 0.80 -21.30
CA GLU A 603 33.73 -0.44 -21.98
C GLU A 603 32.59 -1.16 -21.24
N ARG A 604 32.68 -1.23 -19.91
CA ARG A 604 31.68 -1.90 -19.08
C ARG A 604 30.30 -1.25 -19.23
N ARG A 605 30.22 0.08 -19.11
CA ARG A 605 28.98 0.84 -19.31
C ARG A 605 28.44 0.67 -20.71
N LEU A 606 29.32 0.65 -21.72
CA LEU A 606 28.89 0.46 -23.10
C LEU A 606 28.31 -0.94 -23.32
N VAL A 607 28.94 -1.99 -22.78
CA VAL A 607 28.41 -3.36 -22.78
C VAL A 607 27.07 -3.44 -22.05
N ASP A 608 26.94 -2.80 -20.88
CA ASP A 608 25.68 -2.77 -20.13
C ASP A 608 24.57 -2.09 -20.95
N ARG A 609 24.87 -1.01 -21.68
CA ARG A 609 23.90 -0.33 -22.57
C ARG A 609 23.52 -1.20 -23.78
N PHE A 610 24.45 -1.94 -24.37
CA PHE A 610 24.13 -2.92 -25.41
C PHE A 610 23.23 -4.04 -24.88
N LYS A 611 23.50 -4.56 -23.67
CA LYS A 611 22.64 -5.56 -23.02
C LYS A 611 21.26 -5.00 -22.71
N GLU A 612 21.15 -3.74 -22.32
CA GLU A 612 19.87 -3.04 -22.12
C GLU A 612 19.07 -2.92 -23.43
N ALA A 613 19.73 -2.79 -24.59
CA ALA A 613 19.07 -2.80 -25.90
C ALA A 613 18.64 -4.21 -26.38
N LEU A 614 19.14 -5.28 -25.75
CA LEU A 614 18.72 -6.66 -26.03
C LEU A 614 17.35 -6.96 -25.44
N ARG A 615 16.32 -6.37 -26.04
CA ARG A 615 14.92 -6.50 -25.65
C ARG A 615 14.02 -6.78 -26.84
N VAL A 616 12.85 -7.30 -26.52
CA VAL A 616 11.76 -7.55 -27.46
C VAL A 616 10.45 -7.07 -26.86
N SER A 617 9.61 -6.44 -27.69
CA SER A 617 8.26 -6.07 -27.31
C SER A 617 7.37 -7.31 -27.25
N LEU A 618 6.50 -7.35 -26.26
CA LEU A 618 5.48 -8.38 -26.16
C LEU A 618 4.12 -7.76 -25.88
N VAL A 619 3.09 -8.46 -26.31
CA VAL A 619 1.70 -8.15 -26.06
C VAL A 619 1.02 -9.31 -25.35
N VAL A 620 0.21 -8.98 -24.34
CA VAL A 620 -0.71 -9.92 -23.69
C VAL A 620 -2.07 -9.76 -24.35
N LEU A 621 -2.52 -10.83 -25.00
CA LEU A 621 -3.76 -10.89 -25.75
C LEU A 621 -4.77 -11.76 -25.00
N SER A 622 -6.02 -11.32 -24.94
CA SER A 622 -7.13 -12.08 -24.37
C SER A 622 -8.13 -12.49 -25.43
N ARG A 623 -8.55 -13.75 -25.36
CA ARG A 623 -9.60 -14.32 -26.22
C ARG A 623 -10.64 -15.09 -25.41
N PRO A 624 -11.90 -15.15 -25.87
CA PRO A 624 -12.91 -16.01 -25.25
C PRO A 624 -12.63 -17.48 -25.59
N MET A 625 -12.92 -18.36 -24.64
CA MET A 625 -12.89 -19.83 -24.72
C MET A 625 -14.22 -20.38 -24.19
N GLU A 626 -14.43 -21.70 -24.28
CA GLU A 626 -15.62 -22.36 -23.71
C GLU A 626 -15.65 -22.29 -22.17
N ASP A 627 -14.48 -22.32 -21.51
CA ASP A 627 -14.29 -22.29 -20.06
C ASP A 627 -13.99 -20.88 -19.50
N GLY A 628 -14.26 -19.82 -20.28
CA GLY A 628 -14.06 -18.43 -19.87
C GLY A 628 -13.15 -17.65 -20.82
N ALA A 629 -12.24 -16.82 -20.30
CA ALA A 629 -11.23 -16.14 -21.10
C ALA A 629 -9.85 -16.80 -20.94
N HIS A 630 -9.01 -16.70 -21.97
CA HIS A 630 -7.64 -17.19 -21.97
C HIS A 630 -6.68 -16.10 -22.45
N ARG A 631 -5.54 -15.96 -21.76
CA ARG A 631 -4.46 -15.05 -22.14
C ARG A 631 -3.37 -15.79 -22.89
N THR A 632 -2.80 -15.12 -23.89
CA THR A 632 -1.61 -15.59 -24.60
C THR A 632 -0.64 -14.45 -24.83
N VAL A 633 0.65 -14.77 -24.90
CA VAL A 633 1.71 -13.82 -25.22
C VAL A 633 2.07 -13.92 -26.69
N ARG A 634 2.29 -12.77 -27.35
CA ARG A 634 2.90 -12.68 -28.68
C ARG A 634 4.03 -11.66 -28.65
N PHE A 635 5.11 -11.95 -29.35
CA PHE A 635 6.21 -11.01 -29.55
C PHE A 635 5.90 -10.15 -30.78
N THR A 636 6.17 -8.85 -30.69
CA THR A 636 5.84 -7.88 -31.74
C THR A 636 7.02 -6.95 -32.01
N GLY A 637 6.91 -6.13 -33.05
CA GLY A 637 7.81 -5.01 -33.26
C GLY A 637 7.59 -3.90 -32.20
N PRO A 638 8.58 -3.00 -32.05
CA PRO A 638 8.47 -1.84 -31.15
C PRO A 638 7.25 -0.98 -31.47
N GLY A 639 6.47 -0.64 -30.43
CA GLY A 639 5.35 0.30 -30.52
C GLY A 639 4.13 -0.13 -31.35
N GLU A 640 4.19 -1.26 -32.07
CA GLU A 640 3.19 -1.66 -33.08
C GLU A 640 1.74 -1.68 -32.56
N LEU A 641 1.53 -2.13 -31.33
CA LEU A 641 0.21 -2.33 -30.73
C LEU A 641 -0.05 -1.48 -29.49
N GLN A 642 0.76 -0.45 -29.24
CA GLN A 642 0.67 0.36 -28.02
C GLN A 642 -0.67 1.10 -27.89
N GLU A 643 -1.29 1.47 -29.01
CA GLU A 643 -2.58 2.18 -29.04
C GLU A 643 -3.73 1.32 -29.64
N ALA A 644 -3.46 0.06 -29.98
CA ALA A 644 -4.48 -0.85 -30.48
C ALA A 644 -5.29 -1.43 -29.31
N ASP A 645 -6.62 -1.39 -29.41
CA ASP A 645 -7.52 -2.04 -28.44
C ASP A 645 -7.82 -3.50 -28.84
N PHE A 646 -8.05 -3.74 -30.14
CA PHE A 646 -8.35 -5.07 -30.69
C PHE A 646 -7.46 -5.37 -31.89
N VAL A 647 -7.15 -6.65 -32.08
CA VAL A 647 -6.38 -7.16 -33.22
C VAL A 647 -7.01 -8.40 -33.83
N ALA A 648 -6.74 -8.64 -35.11
CA ALA A 648 -7.08 -9.88 -35.79
C ALA A 648 -6.19 -11.03 -35.27
N ALA A 649 -6.80 -12.20 -35.03
CA ALA A 649 -6.15 -13.36 -34.39
C ALA A 649 -4.92 -13.91 -35.14
N ASP A 650 -4.93 -13.83 -36.47
CA ASP A 650 -3.95 -14.43 -37.37
C ASP A 650 -2.81 -13.49 -37.74
N THR A 651 -3.13 -12.21 -37.98
CA THR A 651 -2.21 -11.21 -38.52
C THR A 651 -1.75 -10.19 -37.49
N LEU A 652 -2.37 -10.16 -36.29
CA LEU A 652 -2.18 -9.13 -35.27
C LEU A 652 -2.44 -7.70 -35.77
N ARG A 653 -3.11 -7.53 -36.92
CA ARG A 653 -3.45 -6.21 -37.45
C ARG A 653 -4.49 -5.54 -36.55
N PRO A 654 -4.32 -4.26 -36.19
CA PRO A 654 -5.32 -3.51 -35.44
C PRO A 654 -6.67 -3.53 -36.14
N LEU A 655 -7.72 -3.78 -35.36
CA LEU A 655 -9.10 -3.71 -35.81
C LEU A 655 -9.71 -2.38 -35.34
N PRO A 656 -10.43 -1.65 -36.21
CA PRO A 656 -11.15 -0.46 -35.79
C PRO A 656 -12.29 -0.88 -34.86
N ALA A 657 -12.24 -0.46 -33.61
CA ALA A 657 -13.28 -0.68 -32.62
C ALA A 657 -13.71 0.66 -32.04
N GLY A 658 -15.00 0.97 -32.12
CA GLY A 658 -15.55 2.15 -31.47
C GLY A 658 -15.67 1.96 -29.96
N PRO A 659 -15.96 3.04 -29.21
CA PRO A 659 -16.04 2.96 -27.76
C PRO A 659 -17.18 2.05 -27.24
N GLU A 660 -18.13 1.68 -28.09
CA GLU A 660 -19.17 0.68 -27.83
C GLU A 660 -18.66 -0.76 -27.71
N ALA A 661 -17.53 -1.07 -28.33
CA ALA A 661 -16.91 -2.40 -28.25
C ALA A 661 -15.94 -2.53 -27.07
N LEU A 662 -15.53 -1.40 -26.47
CA LEU A 662 -14.56 -1.41 -25.38
C LEU A 662 -15.13 -2.07 -24.11
N PRO A 663 -14.28 -2.77 -23.34
CA PRO A 663 -14.69 -3.36 -22.07
C PRO A 663 -15.20 -2.33 -21.06
N PHE A 664 -16.08 -2.77 -20.15
CA PHE A 664 -16.77 -1.88 -19.21
C PHE A 664 -15.83 -1.06 -18.29
N TRP A 665 -14.64 -1.58 -18.00
CA TRP A 665 -13.66 -0.94 -17.11
C TRP A 665 -12.85 0.18 -17.77
N THR A 666 -12.90 0.30 -19.10
CA THR A 666 -12.25 1.44 -19.77
C THR A 666 -13.13 2.68 -19.60
N VAL A 667 -12.55 3.85 -19.34
CA VAL A 667 -13.29 5.12 -19.24
C VAL A 667 -13.88 5.55 -20.58
N ARG A 668 -13.27 5.13 -21.70
CA ARG A 668 -13.73 5.38 -23.06
C ARG A 668 -14.99 4.60 -23.41
N ALA A 669 -15.30 3.49 -22.73
CA ALA A 669 -16.45 2.67 -23.08
C ALA A 669 -17.76 3.44 -22.96
N VAL A 670 -18.61 3.34 -23.99
CA VAL A 670 -19.95 3.95 -24.05
C VAL A 670 -21.00 2.93 -24.48
N ARG A 671 -22.26 3.13 -24.11
CA ARG A 671 -23.40 2.31 -24.55
C ARG A 671 -24.59 3.22 -24.83
N PRO A 672 -25.54 2.83 -25.69
CA PRO A 672 -26.71 3.65 -25.98
C PRO A 672 -27.59 3.87 -24.75
N ASP A 673 -28.20 5.06 -24.66
CA ASP A 673 -29.24 5.38 -23.69
C ASP A 673 -30.57 4.80 -24.17
N LEU A 674 -30.91 3.60 -23.68
CA LEU A 674 -32.16 2.90 -23.97
C LEU A 674 -32.97 2.74 -22.68
N PRO A 675 -34.32 2.65 -22.76
CA PRO A 675 -35.15 2.37 -21.59
C PRO A 675 -34.73 1.03 -20.95
N PRO A 676 -34.73 0.93 -19.61
CA PRO A 676 -34.32 -0.29 -18.94
C PRO A 676 -35.26 -1.44 -19.27
N GLU A 677 -34.69 -2.62 -19.54
CA GLU A 677 -35.50 -3.83 -19.70
C GLU A 677 -36.00 -4.31 -18.33
N PRO A 678 -37.28 -4.68 -18.19
CA PRO A 678 -37.81 -5.16 -16.92
C PRO A 678 -37.19 -6.51 -16.55
N HIS A 679 -36.37 -6.54 -15.49
CA HIS A 679 -35.79 -7.77 -14.96
C HIS A 679 -36.79 -8.50 -14.04
N ARG A 680 -36.98 -9.81 -14.28
CA ARG A 680 -37.95 -10.65 -13.55
C ARG A 680 -37.38 -11.35 -12.31
N GLY A 681 -36.11 -11.14 -11.99
CA GLY A 681 -35.37 -11.80 -10.89
C GLY A 681 -34.86 -10.82 -9.82
N GLY A 682 -34.10 -11.35 -8.86
CA GLY A 682 -33.44 -10.54 -7.84
C GLY A 682 -32.23 -9.77 -8.39
N GLU A 683 -31.65 -8.88 -7.59
CA GLU A 683 -30.46 -8.09 -7.95
C GLU A 683 -29.30 -8.95 -8.46
N ALA A 684 -29.03 -10.08 -7.78
CA ALA A 684 -27.96 -11.00 -8.17
C ALA A 684 -28.24 -11.68 -9.53
N ASP A 685 -29.49 -12.04 -9.82
CA ASP A 685 -29.88 -12.66 -11.09
C ASP A 685 -29.69 -11.70 -12.25
N ALA A 686 -30.11 -10.45 -12.06
CA ALA A 686 -29.96 -9.38 -13.05
C ALA A 686 -28.49 -9.06 -13.33
N LEU A 687 -27.66 -8.94 -12.29
CA LEU A 687 -26.21 -8.74 -12.47
C LEU A 687 -25.55 -9.94 -13.16
N GLY A 688 -25.99 -11.16 -12.86
CA GLY A 688 -25.56 -12.38 -13.56
C GLY A 688 -25.92 -12.37 -15.04
N GLU A 689 -27.16 -11.96 -15.36
CA GLU A 689 -27.63 -11.81 -16.73
C GLU A 689 -26.79 -10.78 -17.49
N ILE A 690 -26.66 -9.55 -16.95
CA ILE A 690 -25.85 -8.47 -17.52
C ILE A 690 -24.40 -8.93 -17.72
N ALA A 691 -23.80 -9.63 -16.76
CA ALA A 691 -22.44 -10.15 -16.88
C ALA A 691 -22.30 -11.17 -18.02
N SER A 692 -23.27 -12.06 -18.18
CA SER A 692 -23.26 -13.13 -19.19
C SER A 692 -23.35 -12.61 -20.63
N ARG A 693 -24.15 -11.55 -20.87
CA ARG A 693 -24.35 -10.96 -22.20
C ARG A 693 -23.51 -9.69 -22.46
N GLY A 694 -22.90 -9.13 -21.42
CA GLY A 694 -22.27 -7.81 -21.43
C GLY A 694 -23.28 -6.64 -21.31
N PRO A 695 -22.85 -5.47 -20.78
CA PRO A 695 -23.71 -4.28 -20.72
C PRO A 695 -24.05 -3.79 -22.13
N ARG A 696 -25.33 -3.58 -22.39
CA ARG A 696 -25.89 -3.09 -23.66
C ARG A 696 -26.39 -1.66 -23.57
N THR A 697 -26.72 -1.17 -22.37
CA THR A 697 -27.21 0.19 -22.14
C THR A 697 -26.23 1.00 -21.29
N ALA A 698 -26.34 2.32 -21.36
CA ALA A 698 -25.53 3.22 -20.52
C ALA A 698 -25.79 3.01 -19.02
N ALA A 699 -27.04 2.71 -18.64
CA ALA A 699 -27.42 2.42 -17.26
C ALA A 699 -26.76 1.13 -16.75
N GLU A 700 -26.75 0.06 -17.55
CA GLU A 700 -26.05 -1.19 -17.20
C GLU A 700 -24.53 -0.99 -17.07
N LEU A 701 -23.93 -0.21 -17.97
CA LEU A 701 -22.51 0.13 -17.91
C LEU A 701 -22.18 0.87 -16.61
N ARG A 702 -22.98 1.88 -16.23
CA ARG A 702 -22.84 2.62 -14.96
C ARG A 702 -23.04 1.72 -13.74
N LEU A 703 -24.02 0.81 -13.79
CA LEU A 703 -24.26 -0.17 -12.74
C LEU A 703 -23.05 -1.07 -12.53
N LEU A 704 -22.49 -1.66 -13.58
CA LEU A 704 -21.31 -2.53 -13.44
C LEU A 704 -20.10 -1.78 -12.86
N ARG A 705 -19.81 -0.58 -13.36
CA ARG A 705 -18.70 0.25 -12.84
C ARG A 705 -18.88 0.58 -11.35
N THR A 706 -20.11 0.89 -10.94
CA THR A 706 -20.43 1.17 -9.53
C THR A 706 -20.37 -0.10 -8.68
N TRP A 707 -20.91 -1.21 -9.19
CA TRP A 707 -21.01 -2.48 -8.48
C TRP A 707 -19.64 -3.10 -8.16
N PHE A 708 -18.69 -3.03 -9.10
CA PHE A 708 -17.34 -3.58 -8.92
C PHE A 708 -16.45 -2.76 -7.98
N SER A 709 -16.91 -1.60 -7.50
CA SER A 709 -16.28 -0.95 -6.35
C SER A 709 -16.43 -1.82 -5.10
N LEU A 710 -15.41 -1.84 -4.24
CA LEU A 710 -15.43 -2.65 -3.02
C LEU A 710 -16.47 -2.14 -2.01
N ASP A 711 -16.65 -0.82 -1.93
CA ASP A 711 -17.57 -0.11 -1.03
C ASP A 711 -18.19 1.10 -1.76
N PRO A 712 -19.07 0.89 -2.77
CA PRO A 712 -19.65 1.98 -3.53
C PRO A 712 -20.53 2.86 -2.63
N PRO A 713 -20.54 4.19 -2.82
CA PRO A 713 -21.48 5.05 -2.14
C PRO A 713 -22.91 4.56 -2.37
N ARG A 714 -23.63 4.26 -1.28
CA ARG A 714 -24.96 3.67 -1.35
C ARG A 714 -25.95 4.46 -2.23
N PRO A 715 -26.04 5.80 -2.18
CA PRO A 715 -26.90 6.57 -3.08
C PRO A 715 -26.59 6.33 -4.56
N LEU A 716 -25.30 6.25 -4.90
CA LEU A 716 -24.84 6.01 -6.27
C LEU A 716 -25.22 4.60 -6.74
N LEU A 717 -25.09 3.60 -5.87
CA LEU A 717 -25.54 2.23 -6.16
C LEU A 717 -27.07 2.17 -6.33
N GLU A 718 -27.84 2.75 -5.41
CA GLU A 718 -29.30 2.81 -5.47
C GLU A 718 -29.81 3.52 -6.74
N ARG A 719 -29.14 4.60 -7.13
CA ARG A 719 -29.43 5.32 -8.38
C ARG A 719 -29.11 4.44 -9.58
N SER A 720 -27.94 3.81 -9.61
CA SER A 720 -27.52 2.95 -10.72
C SER A 720 -28.42 1.73 -10.89
N LEU A 721 -28.87 1.12 -9.79
CA LEU A 721 -29.85 0.03 -9.80
C LEU A 721 -31.20 0.51 -10.38
N ARG A 722 -31.73 1.65 -9.91
CA ARG A 722 -32.99 2.21 -10.43
C ARG A 722 -32.92 2.57 -11.90
N GLU A 723 -31.84 3.22 -12.33
CA GLU A 723 -31.60 3.56 -13.74
C GLU A 723 -31.53 2.29 -14.61
N ALA A 724 -31.04 1.18 -14.06
CA ALA A 724 -30.99 -0.13 -14.72
C ALA A 724 -32.31 -0.94 -14.59
N GLY A 725 -33.39 -0.35 -14.05
CA GLY A 725 -34.69 -1.03 -13.93
C GLY A 725 -34.82 -1.99 -12.75
N LEU A 726 -33.91 -1.93 -11.77
CA LEU A 726 -33.90 -2.76 -10.57
C LEU A 726 -34.49 -2.04 -9.36
N SER A 727 -35.16 -2.80 -8.50
CA SER A 727 -35.62 -2.33 -7.19
C SER A 727 -34.41 -1.94 -6.34
N GLY A 728 -34.29 -0.65 -5.99
CA GLY A 728 -33.22 -0.19 -5.11
C GLY A 728 -33.35 -0.81 -3.70
N PRO A 729 -32.24 -1.05 -2.98
CA PRO A 729 -32.28 -1.56 -1.61
C PRO A 729 -33.12 -0.64 -0.70
N SER A 730 -33.78 -1.23 0.29
CA SER A 730 -34.61 -0.47 1.24
C SER A 730 -33.78 0.61 1.94
N ARG A 731 -34.26 1.87 1.95
CA ARG A 731 -33.57 2.99 2.59
C ARG A 731 -33.54 2.80 4.12
N PRO A 732 -32.39 2.52 4.74
CA PRO A 732 -32.30 2.41 6.18
C PRO A 732 -32.21 3.83 6.73
N ALA A 733 -32.79 4.05 7.92
CA ALA A 733 -32.45 5.23 8.69
C ALA A 733 -30.94 5.21 8.99
N VAL A 734 -30.26 6.32 8.73
CA VAL A 734 -28.85 6.51 9.12
C VAL A 734 -28.81 7.45 10.31
N ARG A 735 -28.00 7.11 11.30
CA ARG A 735 -27.69 8.05 12.38
C ARG A 735 -26.69 9.08 11.87
N ALA A 736 -26.91 10.34 12.19
CA ALA A 736 -26.03 11.42 11.78
C ALA A 736 -25.76 12.42 12.92
N VAL A 737 -24.53 12.87 12.96
CA VAL A 737 -24.02 14.01 13.71
C VAL A 737 -24.18 15.25 12.85
N PHE A 738 -24.69 16.31 13.46
CA PHE A 738 -24.83 17.63 12.86
C PHE A 738 -24.00 18.61 13.68
N TYR A 739 -23.08 19.29 13.00
CA TYR A 739 -22.28 20.37 13.55
C TYR A 739 -22.62 21.67 12.85
N ALA A 740 -22.80 22.72 13.65
CA ALA A 740 -22.90 24.09 13.18
C ALA A 740 -21.85 24.93 13.92
N GLY A 741 -20.94 25.55 13.18
CA GLY A 741 -19.87 26.40 13.67
C GLY A 741 -19.95 27.80 13.10
N GLU A 742 -19.51 28.79 13.85
CA GLU A 742 -19.51 30.20 13.44
C GLU A 742 -18.26 30.92 13.94
N VAL A 743 -17.65 31.73 13.06
CA VAL A 743 -16.68 32.75 13.49
C VAL A 743 -17.41 33.87 14.21
N ALA A 744 -17.25 33.94 15.53
CA ALA A 744 -17.84 34.96 16.40
C ALA A 744 -17.02 36.26 16.40
N ASP A 745 -15.70 36.15 16.35
CA ASP A 745 -14.76 37.27 16.29
C ASP A 745 -13.54 36.84 15.47
N PRO A 746 -13.21 37.53 14.36
CA PRO A 746 -12.01 37.24 13.57
C PRO A 746 -10.70 37.64 14.28
N GLY A 747 -10.78 38.33 15.42
CA GLY A 747 -9.64 38.87 16.13
C GLY A 747 -9.05 40.09 15.44
N THR A 748 -7.88 40.53 15.92
CA THR A 748 -7.21 41.74 15.42
C THR A 748 -6.11 41.47 14.39
N GLN A 749 -5.69 40.21 14.24
CA GLN A 749 -4.56 39.82 13.38
C GLN A 749 -4.98 39.37 11.99
N LEU A 750 -6.23 38.94 11.81
CA LEU A 750 -6.75 38.39 10.55
C LEU A 750 -7.88 39.25 10.01
N THR A 751 -8.00 39.32 8.69
CA THR A 751 -9.21 39.81 8.04
C THR A 751 -10.37 38.82 8.23
N SER A 752 -11.61 39.28 8.11
CA SER A 752 -12.79 38.40 8.21
C SER A 752 -12.74 37.25 7.20
N ARG A 753 -12.21 37.49 6.00
CA ARG A 753 -12.04 36.45 4.98
C ARG A 753 -11.02 35.38 5.42
N GLU A 754 -9.87 35.80 5.92
CA GLU A 754 -8.84 34.87 6.41
C GLU A 754 -9.34 34.06 7.61
N ALA A 755 -10.12 34.67 8.51
CA ALA A 755 -10.75 33.95 9.62
C ALA A 755 -11.77 32.91 9.13
N HIS A 756 -12.55 33.21 8.08
CA HIS A 756 -13.44 32.24 7.45
C HIS A 756 -12.65 31.08 6.81
N GLU A 757 -11.60 31.39 6.04
CA GLU A 757 -10.75 30.37 5.41
C GLU A 757 -10.05 29.50 6.46
N LEU A 758 -9.62 30.09 7.58
CA LEU A 758 -9.08 29.37 8.73
C LEU A 758 -10.11 28.40 9.33
N LEU A 759 -11.37 28.80 9.51
CA LEU A 759 -12.41 27.92 10.04
C LEU A 759 -12.57 26.66 9.19
N GLY A 760 -12.63 26.82 7.86
CA GLY A 760 -12.70 25.69 6.92
C GLY A 760 -11.45 24.81 6.95
N PHE A 761 -10.27 25.44 7.00
CA PHE A 761 -8.99 24.74 7.09
C PHE A 761 -8.85 23.91 8.37
N VAL A 762 -9.22 24.50 9.52
CA VAL A 762 -9.17 23.83 10.81
C VAL A 762 -10.19 22.69 10.87
N ALA A 763 -11.40 22.89 10.34
CA ALA A 763 -12.40 21.81 10.25
C ALA A 763 -11.93 20.65 9.37
N HIS A 764 -11.26 20.94 8.25
CA HIS A 764 -10.64 19.92 7.40
C HIS A 764 -9.62 19.08 8.20
N ARG A 765 -8.79 19.72 9.04
CA ARG A 765 -7.82 19.02 9.91
C ARG A 765 -8.48 18.24 11.03
N ALA A 766 -9.54 18.77 11.62
CA ALA A 766 -10.28 18.11 12.69
C ALA A 766 -11.10 16.90 12.20
N ARG A 767 -11.26 16.71 10.89
CA ARG A 767 -12.07 15.64 10.29
C ARG A 767 -11.76 14.23 10.81
N ALA A 768 -10.54 13.99 11.28
CA ALA A 768 -10.14 12.72 11.92
C ALA A 768 -11.10 12.26 13.04
N PHE A 769 -11.72 13.16 13.81
CA PHE A 769 -12.67 12.76 14.87
C PHE A 769 -14.04 12.31 14.35
N LEU A 770 -14.33 12.57 13.08
CA LEU A 770 -15.55 12.17 12.40
C LEU A 770 -15.27 11.05 11.38
N GLU A 771 -14.07 10.46 11.37
CA GLU A 771 -13.64 9.52 10.32
C GLU A 771 -14.45 8.21 10.28
N ALA A 772 -15.05 7.83 11.41
CA ALA A 772 -15.98 6.69 11.49
C ALA A 772 -17.29 6.94 10.72
N TYR A 773 -17.51 8.16 10.23
CA TYR A 773 -18.71 8.62 9.54
C TYR A 773 -18.39 9.10 8.13
N GLY A 774 -19.34 8.94 7.21
CA GLY A 774 -19.33 9.72 5.97
C GLY A 774 -19.64 11.17 6.33
N SER A 775 -18.78 12.12 5.97
CA SER A 775 -18.96 13.53 6.30
C SER A 775 -18.95 14.44 5.09
N ALA A 776 -19.85 15.43 5.10
CA ALA A 776 -19.91 16.53 4.16
C ALA A 776 -19.88 17.84 4.94
N ALA A 777 -19.13 18.81 4.42
CA ALA A 777 -18.97 20.14 5.02
C ALA A 777 -19.37 21.20 4.00
N THR A 778 -20.14 22.18 4.43
CA THR A 778 -20.52 23.34 3.63
C THR A 778 -20.27 24.58 4.45
N GLN A 779 -19.55 25.55 3.86
CA GLN A 779 -19.28 26.82 4.51
C GLN A 779 -19.91 27.97 3.71
N VAL A 780 -20.60 28.86 4.42
CA VAL A 780 -21.21 30.07 3.86
C VAL A 780 -20.82 31.24 4.74
N GLY A 781 -19.82 32.01 4.28
CA GLY A 781 -19.25 33.12 5.05
C GLY A 781 -18.68 32.66 6.40
N PRO A 782 -19.12 33.23 7.53
CA PRO A 782 -18.64 32.86 8.87
C PRO A 782 -19.18 31.51 9.36
N MET A 783 -20.18 30.94 8.68
CA MET A 783 -20.90 29.76 9.12
C MET A 783 -20.36 28.49 8.44
N LEU A 784 -20.00 27.50 9.23
CA LEU A 784 -19.62 26.17 8.78
C LEU A 784 -20.66 25.16 9.26
N SER A 785 -21.26 24.41 8.33
CA SER A 785 -22.11 23.26 8.65
C SER A 785 -21.39 21.98 8.26
N VAL A 786 -21.37 21.00 9.16
CA VAL A 786 -20.84 19.66 8.88
C VAL A 786 -21.90 18.64 9.27
N VAL A 787 -22.22 17.75 8.33
CA VAL A 787 -23.03 16.56 8.59
C VAL A 787 -22.13 15.35 8.50
N ALA A 788 -22.21 14.46 9.49
CA ALA A 788 -21.44 13.22 9.53
C ALA A 788 -22.36 12.04 9.87
N PHE A 789 -22.54 11.09 8.96
CA PHE A 789 -23.51 10.00 9.07
C PHE A 789 -22.88 8.62 9.09
N GLU A 790 -23.51 7.69 9.82
CA GLU A 790 -23.01 6.33 9.98
C GLU A 790 -22.95 5.64 8.63
N ARG A 791 -21.76 5.15 8.26
CA ARG A 791 -21.61 4.24 7.13
C ARG A 791 -22.06 2.87 7.59
N LEU A 792 -23.04 2.31 6.90
CA LEU A 792 -23.56 1.00 7.23
C LEU A 792 -22.48 -0.08 6.97
N PRO A 793 -22.31 -1.09 7.86
CA PRO A 793 -23.10 -1.36 9.06
C PRO A 793 -22.91 -0.32 10.17
N ALA A 794 -24.01 0.12 10.77
CA ALA A 794 -24.02 1.01 11.94
C ALA A 794 -23.14 0.43 13.06
N ARG A 795 -21.97 1.02 13.27
CA ARG A 795 -20.92 0.47 14.17
C ARG A 795 -20.60 1.35 15.36
N ALA A 796 -20.90 2.64 15.31
CA ALA A 796 -20.77 3.51 16.47
C ALA A 796 -22.01 3.46 17.37
N SER A 797 -21.81 3.57 18.68
CA SER A 797 -22.91 3.93 19.58
C SER A 797 -23.21 5.42 19.45
N LEU A 798 -24.44 5.82 19.81
CA LEU A 798 -24.83 7.24 19.89
C LEU A 798 -23.81 8.07 20.70
N GLU A 799 -23.33 7.51 21.82
CA GLU A 799 -22.33 8.15 22.67
C GLU A 799 -20.95 8.27 22.01
N ALA A 800 -20.53 7.27 21.21
CA ALA A 800 -19.28 7.36 20.47
C ALA A 800 -19.36 8.44 19.37
N ALA A 801 -20.52 8.59 18.72
CA ALA A 801 -20.80 9.66 17.78
C ALA A 801 -20.70 11.04 18.43
N LEU A 802 -21.41 11.22 19.54
CA LEU A 802 -21.41 12.46 20.31
C LEU A 802 -20.02 12.80 20.83
N PHE A 803 -19.24 11.80 21.27
CA PHE A 803 -17.89 12.03 21.76
C PHE A 803 -16.93 12.47 20.65
N GLY A 804 -16.95 11.80 19.49
CA GLY A 804 -16.14 12.20 18.33
C GLY A 804 -16.52 13.60 17.83
N ALA A 805 -17.82 13.90 17.77
CA ALA A 805 -18.33 15.19 17.38
C ALA A 805 -17.99 16.33 18.35
N ALA A 806 -18.05 16.07 19.66
CA ALA A 806 -17.62 17.02 20.67
C ALA A 806 -16.11 17.31 20.57
N ARG A 807 -15.29 16.27 20.31
CA ARG A 807 -13.86 16.45 20.03
C ARG A 807 -13.58 17.23 18.77
N PHE A 808 -14.35 16.99 17.70
CA PHE A 808 -14.30 17.77 16.48
C PHE A 808 -14.56 19.26 16.74
N ALA A 809 -15.67 19.57 17.42
CA ALA A 809 -16.03 20.95 17.75
C ALA A 809 -14.98 21.63 18.65
N GLN A 810 -14.47 20.91 19.66
CA GLN A 810 -13.41 21.38 20.55
C GLN A 810 -12.14 21.71 19.77
N GLU A 811 -11.68 20.82 18.90
CA GLU A 811 -10.43 21.00 18.16
C GLU A 811 -10.50 22.21 17.24
N ILE A 812 -11.68 22.45 16.64
CA ILE A 812 -11.93 23.64 15.84
C ILE A 812 -11.79 24.90 16.69
N ALA A 813 -12.50 24.96 17.81
CA ALA A 813 -12.48 26.13 18.68
C ALA A 813 -11.08 26.41 19.25
N ARG A 814 -10.36 25.37 19.67
CA ARG A 814 -8.99 25.50 20.20
C ARG A 814 -8.02 26.01 19.15
N SER A 815 -7.97 25.38 17.98
CA SER A 815 -7.01 25.73 16.92
C SER A 815 -7.29 27.11 16.34
N ALA A 816 -8.55 27.52 16.26
CA ALA A 816 -8.92 28.87 15.86
C ALA A 816 -8.47 29.90 16.91
N LEU A 817 -8.67 29.59 18.20
CA LEU A 817 -8.28 30.46 19.30
C LEU A 817 -6.76 30.65 19.39
N ASP A 818 -5.97 29.61 19.09
CA ASP A 818 -4.50 29.70 19.00
C ASP A 818 -4.04 30.72 17.92
N GLN A 819 -4.92 31.07 16.98
CA GLN A 819 -4.71 32.10 15.95
C GLN A 819 -5.46 33.41 16.27
N GLY A 820 -6.02 33.56 17.48
CA GLY A 820 -6.77 34.73 17.91
C GLY A 820 -8.21 34.82 17.39
N VAL A 821 -8.75 33.74 16.78
CA VAL A 821 -10.12 33.71 16.24
C VAL A 821 -11.07 33.02 17.21
N ILE A 822 -12.18 33.66 17.54
CA ILE A 822 -13.20 33.11 18.42
C ILE A 822 -14.25 32.36 17.59
N VAL A 823 -14.41 31.07 17.87
CA VAL A 823 -15.42 30.22 17.22
C VAL A 823 -16.47 29.75 18.23
N ARG A 824 -17.73 29.77 17.80
CA ARG A 824 -18.85 29.12 18.49
C ARG A 824 -19.29 27.89 17.73
N ALA A 825 -19.76 26.88 18.45
CA ALA A 825 -20.20 25.64 17.85
C ALA A 825 -21.41 25.03 18.56
N ALA A 826 -22.17 24.23 17.82
CA ALA A 826 -23.19 23.35 18.35
C ALA A 826 -23.14 21.98 17.68
N VAL A 827 -23.41 20.93 18.45
CA VAL A 827 -23.48 19.55 17.97
C VAL A 827 -24.76 18.87 18.45
N CYS A 828 -25.44 18.23 17.50
CA CYS A 828 -26.58 17.34 17.74
C CYS A 828 -26.34 15.99 17.07
N VAL A 829 -27.03 14.96 17.57
CA VAL A 829 -27.13 13.67 16.87
C VAL A 829 -28.59 13.29 16.71
N GLY A 830 -28.94 12.76 15.55
CA GLY A 830 -30.27 12.25 15.28
C GLY A 830 -30.29 11.30 14.10
N ASP A 831 -31.37 10.53 14.00
CA ASP A 831 -31.60 9.66 12.85
C ASP A 831 -32.17 10.48 11.68
N GLY A 832 -31.86 10.07 10.46
CA GLY A 832 -32.33 10.72 9.25
C GLY A 832 -32.24 9.83 8.03
N VAL A 833 -32.65 10.40 6.90
CA VAL A 833 -32.65 9.70 5.60
C VAL A 833 -31.55 10.31 4.74
N LEU A 834 -30.67 9.46 4.24
CA LEU A 834 -29.60 9.85 3.33
C LEU A 834 -30.20 10.31 1.98
N PHE A 835 -29.67 11.41 1.43
CA PHE A 835 -30.05 11.94 0.13
C PHE A 835 -28.84 12.62 -0.55
N GLU A 836 -28.95 12.93 -1.84
CA GLU A 836 -27.97 13.77 -2.55
C GLU A 836 -28.45 15.23 -2.53
N ASP A 837 -27.60 16.15 -2.08
CA ASP A 837 -27.91 17.58 -2.09
C ASP A 837 -27.81 18.19 -3.51
N VAL A 838 -28.04 19.50 -3.61
CA VAL A 838 -28.02 20.24 -4.89
C VAL A 838 -26.66 20.22 -5.60
N ASN A 839 -25.58 19.89 -4.87
CA ASN A 839 -24.22 19.77 -5.41
C ASN A 839 -23.83 18.30 -5.67
N GLY A 840 -24.76 17.36 -5.51
CA GLY A 840 -24.50 15.93 -5.64
C GLY A 840 -23.72 15.33 -4.47
N LEU A 841 -23.63 16.03 -3.33
CA LEU A 841 -22.95 15.53 -2.15
C LEU A 841 -23.92 14.75 -1.24
N PRO A 842 -23.47 13.68 -0.57
CA PRO A 842 -24.32 12.94 0.35
C PRO A 842 -24.64 13.78 1.59
N ALA A 843 -25.92 13.98 1.85
CA ALA A 843 -26.47 14.73 2.98
C ALA A 843 -27.51 13.87 3.73
N VAL A 844 -27.89 14.31 4.93
CA VAL A 844 -28.91 13.62 5.74
C VAL A 844 -30.05 14.57 6.08
N ALA A 845 -31.26 14.18 5.66
CA ALA A 845 -32.48 14.88 6.04
C ALA A 845 -32.86 14.40 7.45
N SER A 846 -32.71 15.28 8.44
CA SER A 846 -33.03 15.01 9.84
C SER A 846 -33.49 16.28 10.55
N LEU A 847 -34.38 16.11 11.54
CA LEU A 847 -34.76 17.19 12.46
C LEU A 847 -33.57 17.69 13.29
N ALA A 848 -32.55 16.86 13.50
CA ALA A 848 -31.35 17.22 14.26
C ALA A 848 -30.50 18.32 13.57
N SER A 849 -30.61 18.48 12.25
CA SER A 849 -29.94 19.58 11.52
C SER A 849 -30.49 20.95 11.92
N ARG A 850 -31.83 21.07 11.98
CA ARG A 850 -32.50 22.28 12.49
C ARG A 850 -32.12 22.53 13.95
N ARG A 851 -32.06 21.46 14.73
CA ARG A 851 -31.75 21.55 16.16
C ARG A 851 -30.34 22.05 16.44
N ALA A 852 -29.34 21.63 15.67
CA ALA A 852 -27.97 22.15 15.79
C ALA A 852 -27.91 23.67 15.57
N SER A 853 -28.72 24.21 14.65
CA SER A 853 -28.81 25.66 14.41
C SER A 853 -29.45 26.41 15.59
N GLU A 854 -30.49 25.83 16.21
CA GLU A 854 -31.14 26.39 17.41
C GLU A 854 -30.18 26.41 18.61
N LEU A 855 -29.40 25.34 18.81
CA LEU A 855 -28.39 25.29 19.87
C LEU A 855 -27.24 26.27 19.68
N LEU A 856 -26.83 26.50 18.43
CA LEU A 856 -25.81 27.51 18.13
C LEU A 856 -26.31 28.91 18.50
N ALA A 857 -27.59 29.21 18.26
CA ALA A 857 -28.19 30.46 18.72
C ALA A 857 -28.18 30.59 20.25
N ALA A 858 -28.51 29.51 20.98
CA ALA A 858 -28.41 29.51 22.45
C ALA A 858 -26.96 29.73 22.93
N ALA A 859 -25.97 29.13 22.27
CA ALA A 859 -24.56 29.36 22.59
C ALA A 859 -24.12 30.82 22.38
N ARG A 860 -24.72 31.54 21.42
CA ARG A 860 -24.47 32.99 21.22
C ARG A 860 -24.96 33.81 22.40
N GLU A 861 -26.15 33.49 22.92
CA GLU A 861 -26.75 34.22 24.04
C GLU A 861 -25.98 34.03 25.35
N ILE A 862 -25.52 32.80 25.61
CA ILE A 862 -24.76 32.46 26.83
C ILE A 862 -23.35 33.08 26.80
N ALA A 863 -22.73 33.20 25.61
CA ALA A 863 -21.33 33.58 25.47
C ALA A 863 -21.08 34.57 24.31
N PRO A 864 -21.59 35.82 24.41
CA PRO A 864 -21.57 36.79 23.31
C PRO A 864 -20.17 37.31 22.93
N GLY A 865 -19.12 37.01 23.70
CA GLY A 865 -17.73 37.40 23.40
C GLY A 865 -16.69 36.33 23.73
N ARG A 866 -17.08 35.04 23.83
CA ARG A 866 -16.17 33.93 24.15
C ARG A 866 -16.37 32.78 23.18
N ALA A 867 -15.35 31.94 23.05
CA ALA A 867 -15.48 30.67 22.38
C ALA A 867 -16.47 29.81 23.19
N ALA A 868 -17.39 29.14 22.51
CA ALA A 868 -18.40 28.33 23.17
C ALA A 868 -18.78 27.13 22.32
N PHE A 869 -19.09 26.02 22.98
CA PHE A 869 -19.57 24.82 22.30
C PHE A 869 -20.74 24.22 23.07
N ALA A 870 -21.87 24.01 22.38
CA ALA A 870 -23.06 23.37 22.90
C ALA A 870 -23.21 21.93 22.37
N LEU A 871 -23.53 20.99 23.25
CA LEU A 871 -23.77 19.59 22.93
C LEU A 871 -25.10 19.13 23.52
N GLU A 872 -25.94 18.53 22.68
CA GLU A 872 -27.23 17.97 23.11
C GLU A 872 -27.24 16.45 22.99
N GLY A 873 -27.95 15.79 23.92
CA GLY A 873 -28.15 14.33 23.90
C GLY A 873 -27.01 13.50 24.49
N ALA A 874 -26.00 14.15 25.08
CA ALA A 874 -24.91 13.48 25.78
C ALA A 874 -25.34 12.99 27.17
N SER A 875 -24.90 11.78 27.55
CA SER A 875 -25.05 11.28 28.92
C SER A 875 -24.16 12.08 29.88
N GLU A 876 -24.51 12.12 31.17
CA GLU A 876 -23.70 12.79 32.20
C GLU A 876 -22.25 12.26 32.25
N LEU A 877 -22.04 11.00 31.89
CA LEU A 877 -20.70 10.41 31.75
C LEU A 877 -19.92 11.09 30.61
N VAL A 878 -20.53 11.27 29.43
CA VAL A 878 -19.89 11.95 28.29
C VAL A 878 -19.58 13.40 28.64
N VAL A 879 -20.52 14.09 29.30
CA VAL A 879 -20.33 15.47 29.76
C VAL A 879 -19.17 15.58 30.77
N THR A 880 -19.08 14.66 31.72
CA THR A 880 -18.02 14.61 32.73
C THR A 880 -16.66 14.30 32.10
N LEU A 881 -16.58 13.29 31.23
CA LEU A 881 -15.33 12.91 30.54
C LEU A 881 -14.83 14.02 29.62
N LEU A 882 -15.73 14.74 28.95
CA LEU A 882 -15.38 15.92 28.17
C LEU A 882 -14.82 17.00 29.10
N GLY A 883 -15.49 17.30 30.21
CA GLY A 883 -15.03 18.27 31.21
C GLY A 883 -13.62 17.99 31.75
N GLN A 884 -13.31 16.74 32.05
CA GLN A 884 -11.96 16.33 32.52
C GLN A 884 -10.86 16.53 31.46
N ARG A 885 -11.23 16.56 30.18
CA ARG A 885 -10.30 16.65 29.03
C ARG A 885 -10.30 18.03 28.37
N LEU A 886 -10.94 19.00 29.02
CA LEU A 886 -11.19 20.36 28.55
C LEU A 886 -10.44 21.37 29.44
N THR A 887 -9.12 21.25 29.51
CA THR A 887 -8.27 22.14 30.33
C THR A 887 -8.47 23.61 29.92
N GLY A 888 -8.87 24.46 30.86
CA GLY A 888 -9.13 25.90 30.62
C GLY A 888 -10.52 26.25 30.09
N TRP A 889 -11.41 25.26 29.90
CA TRP A 889 -12.81 25.48 29.54
C TRP A 889 -13.71 25.18 30.74
N GLU A 890 -14.75 26.01 30.96
CA GLU A 890 -15.68 25.87 32.08
C GLU A 890 -17.09 25.51 31.59
N ARG A 891 -17.80 24.64 32.31
CA ARG A 891 -19.21 24.32 31.99
C ARG A 891 -20.09 25.50 32.41
N ALA A 892 -20.93 26.00 31.51
CA ALA A 892 -21.89 27.05 31.84
C ALA A 892 -22.92 26.51 32.86
N PRO A 893 -23.30 27.32 33.87
CA PRO A 893 -24.27 26.92 34.88
C PRO A 893 -25.69 26.78 34.31
N ASP A 894 -26.03 27.60 33.31
CA ASP A 894 -27.34 27.65 32.67
C ASP A 894 -27.23 27.31 31.18
N GLY A 895 -28.03 26.35 30.73
CA GLY A 895 -28.14 25.95 29.33
C GLY A 895 -29.53 25.39 29.02
N PRO A 896 -29.91 25.27 27.73
CA PRO A 896 -31.18 24.65 27.36
C PRO A 896 -31.30 23.23 27.95
N PRO A 897 -32.53 22.74 28.22
CA PRO A 897 -32.73 21.40 28.76
C PRO A 897 -32.00 20.33 27.93
N GLN A 898 -31.35 19.36 28.60
CA GLN A 898 -30.58 18.28 27.96
C GLN A 898 -29.38 18.72 27.10
N THR A 899 -28.91 19.95 27.29
CA THR A 899 -27.74 20.51 26.61
C THR A 899 -26.63 20.80 27.63
N ALA A 900 -25.39 20.47 27.28
CA ALA A 900 -24.20 20.91 27.99
C ALA A 900 -23.48 21.98 27.15
N VAL A 901 -23.13 23.11 27.77
CA VAL A 901 -22.41 24.21 27.12
C VAL A 901 -21.08 24.41 27.84
N TRP A 902 -19.99 24.48 27.07
CA TRP A 902 -18.66 24.81 27.58
C TRP A 902 -18.20 26.15 27.04
N LEU A 903 -17.57 26.92 27.92
CA LEU A 903 -17.05 28.25 27.65
C LEU A 903 -15.53 28.19 27.62
N GLY A 904 -14.93 28.66 26.52
CA GLY A 904 -13.49 28.76 26.36
C GLY A 904 -12.88 29.80 27.29
N PRO A 905 -11.56 29.79 27.47
CA PRO A 905 -10.87 30.71 28.38
C PRO A 905 -11.21 32.17 28.07
N ARG A 906 -11.24 33.00 29.11
CA ARG A 906 -11.41 34.44 28.95
C ARG A 906 -10.12 34.97 28.31
N SER A 907 -10.26 35.61 27.15
CA SER A 907 -9.18 36.29 26.42
C SER A 907 -8.49 37.33 27.29
#